data_AF-A0A9W7AAR1-F1
#
_entry.id   AF-A0A9W7AAR1-F1
#
_cell.length_a   1.000
_cell.length_b   1.000
_cell.length_c   1.000
_cell.angle_alpha   90.00
_cell.angle_beta   90.00
_cell.angle_gamma   90.00
#
_symmetry.space_group_name_H-M   'P 1'
#
loop_
_entity.id
_entity.type
_entity.pdbx_description
1 polymer ?
#
loop_
_entity_poly.entity_id
_entity_poly.type
_entity_poly.pdbx_seq_one_letter_code
_entity_poly.pdbx_strand_id
1 'polypeptide(L)'
;MGIAAALEIFPDVPHVGVFDTSFHSSMPPSSFRYAVPSSLYDQGVRKYGFHGSSYAYVADEASSFLSKPKPNLILLHLGSGASMCCVKDGISIDTSMGMTPAEGLVMGTRAGDVDAGLFAFLSEKGHTIKEIDDMLNKQSGILGLSNLSNDFRVVSASHDADAKLAREVFVQRIRKYLGSYIVKLNGDVDAIVFTGGIGENDASLRADVLDGLESMGIAIDLAKNLAGSVDVGAAVSKTKVLVIPTNEELSISLQSVDAANIFPPLEAPATKAIISNPNKANTNKDCRALFAHGMEGSYVADEELALLQRFSARLETCGYFRCIARDGPNHEDYKITLMREHFNLDCDPEAMYGVTAEEAMDMLAHGQTDALYEKILTKYLAYCQDKDFVLVSNSKFGSDGVNFAAQMAQALGAPALLIGDFGNEGELAVVAEEFRKGSVEVAGAVVSGVAEGKVDNVSGALEEMGLKPVAILPYEDKLYKKTTAECVRILEDAQVLHGSAGEGVVKKIKVFTQQVADFMEHLDQEEGTLILTHASRVDAIMAMLLAMQSANVPGKLAGIILTGYEEEKMNPQLQYILNGLEHVNIPVIATSRDTWTTASAIKEAPVFLTSDSVEKISLSCALLDQNMDEEFVDFFVDDAGAGEMGGDIGPKLFQHSIFSKARALQKTIVLPEGDDIRVVEAASILTTRKLCKIQLVGNPATIKAHASKLGVDLSAVEVINPEEYEDLPMLTDSLHKAREMKGMTAIEARRLLVEDANYFGTLMMHLDKADGMVSGAAHSSANTIRPALQVIKMAPGASNVSSTMFMLLQDGVKCFGDCALNVDPSAEQLAEIAVFQAKMAIQFGISPRVAMLSYATGDSNSGELIDKVIKATEIAREMAEKEGFMERSMIEGPLQFDAAVDPAVAAVKLKGNPVAGRANVLCYPDLTSANAGYKGVQQASKCLAVGPILLGLRKPVNDLSRGATVGDIVNTAVITCIQAGGI
;
A
#
# COMPACT_ATOMS: atom_id res chain seq x y z
N MET A 1 -32.52 3.53 -1.95
CA MET A 1 -32.21 3.55 -0.51
C MET A 1 -30.98 4.39 -0.20
N GLY A 2 -29.85 4.22 -0.90
CA GLY A 2 -28.63 5.02 -0.67
C GLY A 2 -28.77 6.54 -0.83
N ILE A 3 -29.33 7.04 -1.95
CA ILE A 3 -29.50 8.50 -2.17
C ILE A 3 -30.41 9.15 -1.11
N ALA A 4 -31.50 8.47 -0.74
CA ALA A 4 -32.41 8.98 0.29
C ALA A 4 -31.75 9.05 1.67
N ALA A 5 -30.97 8.02 2.03
CA ALA A 5 -30.18 8.02 3.26
C ALA A 5 -29.08 9.08 3.24
N ALA A 6 -28.40 9.27 2.09
CA ALA A 6 -27.38 10.31 1.93
C ALA A 6 -27.98 11.72 2.05
N LEU A 7 -29.18 11.96 1.50
CA LEU A 7 -29.91 13.22 1.65
C LEU A 7 -30.36 13.47 3.09
N GLU A 8 -30.64 12.41 3.85
CA GLU A 8 -31.03 12.52 5.27
C GLU A 8 -29.82 12.77 6.19
N ILE A 9 -28.69 12.10 5.92
CA ILE A 9 -27.46 12.21 6.72
C ILE A 9 -26.68 13.49 6.36
N PHE A 10 -26.69 13.89 5.09
CA PHE A 10 -25.95 15.05 4.58
C PHE A 10 -26.89 16.04 3.86
N PRO A 11 -27.85 16.66 4.58
CA PRO A 11 -28.84 17.55 3.96
C PRO A 11 -28.22 18.84 3.38
N ASP A 12 -27.07 19.26 3.92
CA ASP A 12 -26.41 20.51 3.56
C ASP A 12 -25.31 20.36 2.48
N VAL A 13 -25.03 19.12 2.04
CA VAL A 13 -24.04 18.84 0.98
C VAL A 13 -24.75 18.76 -0.37
N PRO A 14 -24.26 19.43 -1.44
CA PRO A 14 -24.80 19.24 -2.78
C PRO A 14 -24.66 17.79 -3.26
N HIS A 15 -25.78 17.12 -3.53
CA HIS A 15 -25.80 15.77 -4.08
C HIS A 15 -25.79 15.83 -5.60
N VAL A 16 -24.77 15.26 -6.23
CA VAL A 16 -24.63 15.22 -7.69
C VAL A 16 -24.81 13.79 -8.20
N GLY A 17 -25.67 13.63 -9.20
CA GLY A 17 -25.80 12.37 -9.93
C GLY A 17 -24.91 12.39 -11.18
N VAL A 18 -23.85 11.59 -11.17
CA VAL A 18 -23.05 11.31 -12.36
C VAL A 18 -23.56 10.02 -12.99
N PHE A 19 -24.06 10.11 -14.21
CA PHE A 19 -24.60 8.95 -14.92
C PHE A 19 -23.54 8.41 -15.87
N ASP A 20 -23.20 7.13 -15.75
CA ASP A 20 -22.24 6.46 -16.63
C ASP A 20 -22.59 6.60 -18.12
N THR A 21 -23.88 6.76 -18.45
CA THR A 21 -24.33 6.93 -19.84
C THR A 21 -24.17 8.37 -20.37
N SER A 22 -23.72 9.33 -19.56
CA SER A 22 -23.70 10.77 -19.88
C SER A 22 -22.80 11.09 -21.08
N PHE A 23 -21.62 10.47 -21.15
CA PHE A 23 -20.64 10.65 -22.22
C PHE A 23 -21.26 10.35 -23.61
N HIS A 24 -22.13 9.35 -23.67
CA HIS A 24 -22.79 8.90 -24.89
C HIS A 24 -24.03 9.72 -25.27
N SER A 25 -24.43 10.71 -24.47
CA SER A 25 -25.58 11.59 -24.76
C SER A 25 -25.43 12.38 -26.07
N SER A 26 -24.18 12.56 -26.52
CA SER A 26 -23.81 13.24 -27.77
C SER A 26 -24.00 12.38 -29.03
N MET A 27 -24.35 11.09 -28.90
CA MET A 27 -24.57 10.21 -30.05
C MET A 27 -25.70 10.75 -30.96
N PRO A 28 -25.54 10.73 -32.30
CA PRO A 28 -26.60 11.12 -33.22
C PRO A 28 -27.74 10.08 -33.24
N PRO A 29 -28.98 10.46 -33.61
CA PRO A 29 -30.11 9.54 -33.69
C PRO A 29 -29.86 8.32 -34.59
N SER A 30 -29.04 8.46 -35.62
CA SER A 30 -28.61 7.36 -36.49
C SER A 30 -27.74 6.32 -35.79
N SER A 31 -27.13 6.64 -34.66
CA SER A 31 -26.35 5.70 -33.84
C SER A 31 -27.15 5.09 -32.71
N PHE A 32 -28.08 5.85 -32.09
CA PHE A 32 -28.78 5.36 -30.89
C PHE A 32 -30.17 4.77 -31.11
N ARG A 33 -30.81 5.00 -32.27
CA ARG A 33 -32.15 4.46 -32.53
C ARG A 33 -32.07 3.03 -33.04
N TYR A 34 -32.81 2.12 -32.40
CA TYR A 34 -33.12 0.82 -32.98
C TYR A 34 -34.15 0.99 -34.11
N ALA A 35 -34.08 0.10 -35.11
CA ALA A 35 -35.02 0.04 -36.23
C ALA A 35 -36.35 -0.60 -35.81
N VAL A 36 -37.00 -0.03 -34.80
CA VAL A 36 -38.29 -0.46 -34.23
C VAL A 36 -39.32 0.68 -34.34
N PRO A 37 -40.63 0.41 -34.20
CA PRO A 37 -41.65 1.46 -34.26
C PRO A 37 -41.34 2.64 -33.33
N SER A 38 -41.55 3.87 -33.82
CA SER A 38 -41.24 5.10 -33.06
C SER A 38 -41.92 5.16 -31.70
N SER A 39 -43.10 4.54 -31.54
CA SER A 39 -43.81 4.46 -30.26
C SER A 39 -43.02 3.76 -29.15
N LEU A 40 -42.06 2.89 -29.49
CA LEU A 40 -41.17 2.25 -28.51
C LEU A 40 -40.01 3.17 -28.13
N TYR A 41 -39.52 4.00 -29.06
CA TYR A 41 -38.56 5.05 -28.73
C TYR A 41 -39.16 6.04 -27.73
N ASP A 42 -40.43 6.41 -27.91
CA ASP A 42 -41.17 7.27 -26.97
C ASP A 42 -41.33 6.63 -25.58
N GLN A 43 -41.14 5.31 -25.47
CA GLN A 43 -41.12 4.54 -24.23
C GLN A 43 -39.69 4.30 -23.68
N GLY A 44 -38.67 4.92 -24.28
CA GLY A 44 -37.27 4.79 -23.85
C GLY A 44 -36.47 3.70 -24.57
N VAL A 45 -37.01 3.02 -25.57
CA VAL A 45 -36.24 2.00 -26.31
C VAL A 45 -35.23 2.68 -27.24
N ARG A 46 -33.99 2.71 -26.79
CA ARG A 46 -32.83 3.22 -27.53
C ARG A 46 -31.55 2.64 -26.95
N LYS A 47 -30.46 2.82 -27.69
CA LYS A 47 -29.11 2.61 -27.20
C LYS A 47 -28.70 3.74 -26.27
N TYR A 48 -28.19 3.39 -25.10
CA TYR A 48 -27.70 4.34 -24.10
C TYR A 48 -26.17 4.35 -24.05
N GLY A 49 -25.53 3.18 -24.21
CA GLY A 49 -24.10 3.02 -24.00
C GLY A 49 -23.72 2.97 -22.52
N PHE A 50 -22.56 2.40 -22.20
CA PHE A 50 -22.00 2.28 -20.84
C PHE A 50 -20.46 2.33 -20.90
N HIS A 51 -19.83 2.40 -19.74
CA HIS A 51 -18.42 2.78 -19.54
C HIS A 51 -18.14 4.23 -19.98
N GLY A 52 -19.12 5.11 -19.89
CA GLY A 52 -18.96 6.50 -20.33
C GLY A 52 -18.03 7.29 -19.43
N SER A 53 -18.00 7.03 -18.12
CA SER A 53 -17.01 7.64 -17.22
C SER A 53 -15.57 7.24 -17.59
N SER A 54 -15.37 5.97 -17.95
CA SER A 54 -14.09 5.48 -18.45
C SER A 54 -13.69 6.16 -19.76
N TYR A 55 -14.60 6.21 -20.73
CA TYR A 55 -14.31 6.83 -22.02
C TYR A 55 -14.07 8.34 -21.93
N ALA A 56 -14.76 9.04 -21.02
CA ALA A 56 -14.51 10.46 -20.76
C ALA A 56 -13.05 10.67 -20.30
N TYR A 57 -12.61 9.94 -19.29
CA TYR A 57 -11.24 10.03 -18.78
C TYR A 57 -10.21 9.69 -19.85
N VAL A 58 -10.38 8.56 -20.52
CA VAL A 58 -9.41 8.07 -21.52
C VAL A 58 -9.36 8.98 -22.75
N ALA A 59 -10.47 9.59 -23.13
CA ALA A 59 -10.48 10.58 -24.22
C ALA A 59 -9.68 11.85 -23.86
N ASP A 60 -9.77 12.31 -22.61
CA ASP A 60 -9.04 13.48 -22.12
C ASP A 60 -7.53 13.23 -22.00
N GLU A 61 -7.13 12.05 -21.51
CA GLU A 61 -5.72 11.63 -21.47
C GLU A 61 -5.15 11.47 -22.88
N ALA A 62 -5.90 10.84 -23.80
CA ALA A 62 -5.49 10.70 -25.19
C ALA A 62 -5.38 12.07 -25.89
N SER A 63 -6.31 12.99 -25.63
CA SER A 63 -6.28 14.37 -26.12
C SER A 63 -5.02 15.11 -25.66
N SER A 64 -4.67 14.95 -24.38
CA SER A 64 -3.47 15.53 -23.77
C SER A 64 -2.18 14.94 -24.37
N PHE A 65 -2.11 13.61 -24.50
CA PHE A 65 -0.97 12.91 -25.10
C PHE A 65 -0.74 13.33 -26.56
N LEU A 66 -1.81 13.43 -27.35
CA LEU A 66 -1.77 13.86 -28.75
C LEU A 66 -1.53 15.36 -28.91
N SER A 67 -1.63 16.13 -27.83
CA SER A 67 -1.68 17.60 -27.86
C SER A 67 -2.75 18.12 -28.83
N LYS A 68 -3.89 17.41 -28.92
CA LYS A 68 -5.00 17.69 -29.84
C LYS A 68 -6.32 17.71 -29.06
N PRO A 69 -6.88 18.90 -28.74
CA PRO A 69 -8.06 19.04 -27.87
C PRO A 69 -9.33 18.31 -28.34
N LYS A 70 -9.45 18.04 -29.64
CA LYS A 70 -10.61 17.38 -30.26
C LYS A 70 -10.13 16.25 -31.18
N PRO A 71 -9.66 15.14 -30.61
CA PRO A 71 -9.16 14.03 -31.39
C PRO A 71 -10.29 13.12 -31.90
N ASN A 72 -10.02 12.40 -32.97
CA ASN A 72 -10.81 11.29 -33.47
C ASN A 72 -10.23 10.00 -32.90
N LEU A 73 -10.95 9.36 -31.99
CA LEU A 73 -10.46 8.23 -31.21
C LEU A 73 -11.33 6.99 -31.41
N ILE A 74 -10.70 5.83 -31.37
CA ILE A 74 -11.39 4.56 -31.15
C ILE A 74 -10.92 4.03 -29.81
N LEU A 75 -11.82 3.98 -28.84
CA LEU A 75 -11.53 3.59 -27.46
C LEU A 75 -12.00 2.16 -27.23
N LEU A 76 -11.16 1.33 -26.62
CA LEU A 76 -11.44 -0.06 -26.31
C LEU A 76 -11.29 -0.27 -24.81
N HIS A 77 -12.41 -0.34 -24.08
CA HIS A 77 -12.42 -0.75 -22.68
C HIS A 77 -12.59 -2.26 -22.63
N LEU A 78 -11.50 -2.99 -22.37
CA LEU A 78 -11.47 -4.45 -22.39
C LEU A 78 -11.22 -4.97 -20.96
N GLY A 79 -12.23 -5.57 -20.36
CA GLY A 79 -12.19 -6.20 -19.03
C GLY A 79 -13.18 -7.36 -18.93
N SER A 80 -13.58 -7.72 -17.70
CA SER A 80 -14.67 -8.70 -17.50
C SER A 80 -15.98 -8.20 -18.12
N GLY A 81 -16.25 -6.90 -18.04
CA GLY A 81 -17.13 -6.18 -18.97
C GLY A 81 -16.30 -5.52 -20.07
N ALA A 82 -16.74 -5.62 -21.32
CA ALA A 82 -15.97 -5.10 -22.45
C ALA A 82 -16.84 -4.28 -23.41
N SER A 83 -16.34 -3.13 -23.86
CA SER A 83 -17.02 -2.30 -24.86
C SER A 83 -16.02 -1.54 -25.74
N MET A 84 -16.54 -0.90 -26.79
CA MET A 84 -15.78 0.04 -27.61
C MET A 84 -16.57 1.34 -27.81
N CYS A 85 -15.88 2.48 -27.94
CA CYS A 85 -16.49 3.76 -28.26
C CYS A 85 -15.79 4.43 -29.45
N CYS A 86 -16.58 5.07 -30.30
CA CYS A 86 -16.12 5.87 -31.42
C CYS A 86 -16.30 7.35 -31.10
N VAL A 87 -15.20 8.08 -31.05
CA VAL A 87 -15.15 9.51 -30.72
C VAL A 87 -14.72 10.27 -31.96
N LYS A 88 -15.49 11.30 -32.31
CA LYS A 88 -15.17 12.22 -33.42
C LYS A 88 -15.17 13.65 -32.90
N ASP A 89 -14.11 14.40 -33.18
CA ASP A 89 -13.94 15.78 -32.71
C ASP A 89 -14.13 15.91 -31.19
N GLY A 90 -13.68 14.91 -30.42
CA GLY A 90 -13.79 14.87 -28.96
C GLY A 90 -15.17 14.47 -28.40
N ILE A 91 -16.15 14.08 -29.23
CA ILE A 91 -17.49 13.65 -28.76
C ILE A 91 -17.82 12.20 -29.17
N SER A 92 -18.54 11.47 -28.31
CA SER A 92 -18.99 10.10 -28.57
C SER A 92 -20.06 10.07 -29.68
N ILE A 93 -19.72 9.49 -30.83
CA ILE A 93 -20.64 9.35 -31.96
C ILE A 93 -21.19 7.92 -32.12
N ASP A 94 -20.60 6.93 -31.46
CA ASP A 94 -21.10 5.55 -31.36
C ASP A 94 -20.44 4.81 -30.18
N THR A 95 -21.05 3.70 -29.76
CA THR A 95 -20.55 2.79 -28.71
C THR A 95 -20.96 1.35 -29.02
N SER A 96 -20.31 0.33 -28.51
CA SER A 96 -20.69 -1.05 -28.83
C SER A 96 -21.89 -1.51 -28.00
N MET A 97 -22.07 -0.94 -26.80
CA MET A 97 -23.14 -1.34 -25.89
C MET A 97 -24.47 -0.68 -26.20
N GLY A 98 -25.54 -1.40 -25.86
CA GLY A 98 -26.90 -1.16 -26.31
C GLY A 98 -27.78 -0.38 -25.35
N MET A 99 -29.04 -0.78 -25.32
CA MET A 99 -30.01 -0.44 -24.27
C MET A 99 -29.60 -1.03 -22.92
N THR A 100 -28.95 -2.19 -22.95
CA THR A 100 -28.38 -2.88 -21.80
C THR A 100 -26.87 -3.10 -22.00
N PRO A 101 -26.12 -3.39 -20.93
CA PRO A 101 -24.69 -3.71 -21.05
C PRO A 101 -24.39 -5.03 -21.78
N ALA A 102 -25.40 -5.76 -22.28
CA ALA A 102 -25.22 -7.08 -22.89
C ALA A 102 -24.89 -7.02 -24.39
N GLU A 103 -25.36 -5.99 -25.12
CA GLU A 103 -25.05 -5.82 -26.55
C GLU A 103 -23.57 -5.41 -26.74
N GLY A 104 -22.97 -5.80 -27.87
CA GLY A 104 -21.61 -5.42 -28.22
C GLY A 104 -20.60 -6.56 -28.18
N LEU A 105 -19.52 -6.34 -27.42
CA LEU A 105 -18.42 -7.30 -27.34
C LEU A 105 -18.80 -8.55 -26.55
N VAL A 106 -18.08 -9.65 -26.79
CA VAL A 106 -18.12 -10.82 -25.91
C VAL A 106 -17.44 -10.43 -24.59
N MET A 107 -18.02 -10.85 -23.46
CA MET A 107 -17.54 -10.47 -22.12
C MET A 107 -17.25 -11.71 -21.28
N GLY A 108 -16.81 -11.55 -20.03
CA GLY A 108 -16.49 -12.68 -19.14
C GLY A 108 -17.63 -13.69 -19.03
N THR A 109 -18.86 -13.20 -18.80
CA THR A 109 -20.07 -14.03 -18.67
C THR A 109 -21.21 -13.64 -19.60
N ARG A 110 -21.09 -12.50 -20.33
CA ARG A 110 -22.13 -12.00 -21.24
C ARG A 110 -21.83 -12.37 -22.68
N ALA A 111 -22.86 -12.76 -23.42
CA ALA A 111 -22.74 -13.23 -24.81
C ALA A 111 -22.30 -12.14 -25.80
N GLY A 112 -22.59 -10.86 -25.53
CA GLY A 112 -22.44 -9.80 -26.52
C GLY A 112 -23.60 -9.80 -27.54
N ASP A 113 -23.32 -9.29 -28.73
CA ASP A 113 -24.24 -9.35 -29.87
C ASP A 113 -24.68 -10.78 -30.23
N VAL A 114 -25.99 -11.01 -30.16
CA VAL A 114 -26.67 -12.23 -30.61
C VAL A 114 -27.83 -11.91 -31.56
N ASP A 115 -28.28 -12.90 -32.33
CA ASP A 115 -29.45 -12.76 -33.20
C ASP A 115 -30.73 -12.60 -32.37
N ALA A 116 -31.64 -11.71 -32.78
CA ALA A 116 -32.90 -11.49 -32.05
C ALA A 116 -33.80 -12.73 -32.04
N GLY A 117 -33.73 -13.58 -33.07
CA GLY A 117 -34.43 -14.85 -33.16
C GLY A 117 -33.91 -15.92 -32.20
N LEU A 118 -32.73 -15.74 -31.60
CA LEU A 118 -32.18 -16.65 -30.59
C LEU A 118 -33.12 -16.79 -29.39
N PHE A 119 -33.75 -15.70 -28.96
CA PHE A 119 -34.71 -15.71 -27.85
C PHE A 119 -35.93 -16.56 -28.17
N ALA A 120 -36.47 -16.45 -29.39
CA ALA A 120 -37.59 -17.27 -29.84
C ALA A 120 -37.18 -18.76 -29.93
N PHE A 121 -36.02 -19.03 -30.51
CA PHE A 121 -35.50 -20.40 -30.64
C PHE A 121 -35.29 -21.09 -29.28
N LEU A 122 -34.67 -20.42 -28.31
CA LEU A 122 -34.46 -20.98 -26.97
C LEU A 122 -35.78 -21.15 -26.21
N SER A 123 -36.73 -20.24 -26.42
CA SER A 123 -38.08 -20.34 -25.85
C SER A 123 -38.83 -21.56 -26.39
N GLU A 124 -38.74 -21.83 -27.70
CA GLU A 124 -39.26 -23.05 -28.32
C GLU A 124 -38.58 -24.33 -27.82
N LYS A 125 -37.37 -24.22 -27.27
CA LYS A 125 -36.65 -25.32 -26.60
C LYS A 125 -37.02 -25.50 -25.13
N GLY A 126 -37.96 -24.71 -24.61
CA GLY A 126 -38.49 -24.84 -23.27
C GLY A 126 -37.85 -23.93 -22.23
N HIS A 127 -36.97 -23.01 -22.63
CA HIS A 127 -36.41 -22.01 -21.72
C HIS A 127 -37.35 -20.80 -21.57
N THR A 128 -37.57 -20.34 -20.35
CA THR A 128 -38.29 -19.10 -20.10
C THR A 128 -37.45 -17.89 -20.51
N ILE A 129 -38.10 -16.74 -20.77
CA ILE A 129 -37.39 -15.49 -21.08
C ILE A 129 -36.39 -15.11 -19.99
N LYS A 130 -36.73 -15.37 -18.72
CA LYS A 130 -35.82 -15.10 -17.60
C LYS A 130 -34.60 -16.02 -17.62
N GLU A 131 -34.78 -17.31 -17.88
CA GLU A 131 -33.66 -18.25 -18.00
C GLU A 131 -32.75 -17.90 -19.19
N ILE A 132 -33.33 -17.46 -20.31
CA ILE A 132 -32.56 -17.00 -21.47
C ILE A 132 -31.76 -15.74 -21.12
N ASP A 133 -32.36 -14.78 -20.43
CA ASP A 133 -31.67 -13.58 -19.97
C ASP A 133 -30.54 -13.91 -18.98
N ASP A 134 -30.80 -14.75 -17.98
CA ASP A 134 -29.78 -15.22 -17.03
C ASP A 134 -28.65 -15.98 -17.75
N MET A 135 -28.98 -16.84 -18.72
CA MET A 135 -28.00 -17.59 -19.51
C MET A 135 -27.09 -16.65 -20.32
N LEU A 136 -27.67 -15.68 -21.04
CA LEU A 136 -26.94 -14.74 -21.87
C LEU A 136 -26.12 -13.72 -21.07
N ASN A 137 -26.50 -13.43 -19.81
CA ASN A 137 -25.80 -12.47 -18.96
C ASN A 137 -24.79 -13.09 -17.98
N LYS A 138 -25.01 -14.33 -17.52
CA LYS A 138 -24.24 -14.93 -16.41
C LYS A 138 -23.53 -16.23 -16.79
N GLN A 139 -23.94 -16.92 -17.85
CA GLN A 139 -23.44 -18.25 -18.19
C GLN A 139 -22.84 -18.33 -19.60
N SER A 140 -22.77 -17.20 -20.32
CA SER A 140 -22.29 -17.13 -21.71
C SER A 140 -20.92 -16.46 -21.76
N GLY A 141 -20.57 -15.86 -22.90
CA GLY A 141 -19.32 -15.11 -23.04
C GLY A 141 -18.09 -16.02 -23.06
N ILE A 142 -16.99 -15.53 -22.50
CA ILE A 142 -15.74 -16.29 -22.38
C ILE A 142 -15.94 -17.54 -21.53
N LEU A 143 -16.72 -17.46 -20.44
CA LEU A 143 -17.05 -18.62 -19.61
C LEU A 143 -17.76 -19.72 -20.40
N GLY A 144 -18.84 -19.37 -21.11
CA GLY A 144 -19.63 -20.34 -21.87
C GLY A 144 -18.92 -20.91 -23.10
N LEU A 145 -17.95 -20.19 -23.67
CA LEU A 145 -17.15 -20.66 -24.80
C LEU A 145 -15.95 -21.50 -24.37
N SER A 146 -15.29 -21.14 -23.25
CA SER A 146 -14.08 -21.83 -22.79
C SER A 146 -14.38 -23.05 -21.93
N ASN A 147 -15.54 -23.12 -21.27
CA ASN A 147 -15.86 -24.10 -20.22
C ASN A 147 -14.84 -24.15 -19.07
N LEU A 148 -14.04 -23.09 -18.90
CA LEU A 148 -12.94 -23.03 -17.92
C LEU A 148 -13.16 -21.91 -16.89
N SER A 149 -13.20 -20.67 -17.35
CA SER A 149 -13.26 -19.49 -16.48
C SER A 149 -13.82 -18.28 -17.22
N ASN A 150 -14.40 -17.35 -16.46
CA ASN A 150 -14.71 -16.00 -16.95
C ASN A 150 -13.48 -15.06 -16.90
N ASP A 151 -12.38 -15.47 -16.25
CA ASP A 151 -11.11 -14.74 -16.22
C ASP A 151 -10.31 -14.99 -17.50
N PHE A 152 -10.14 -13.93 -18.29
CA PHE A 152 -9.42 -13.99 -19.56
C PHE A 152 -7.94 -14.41 -19.41
N ARG A 153 -7.32 -14.19 -18.24
CA ARG A 153 -5.94 -14.62 -17.96
C ARG A 153 -5.82 -16.14 -17.93
N VAL A 154 -6.79 -16.81 -17.30
CA VAL A 154 -6.87 -18.28 -17.25
C VAL A 154 -7.09 -18.84 -18.65
N VAL A 155 -7.98 -18.21 -19.43
CA VAL A 155 -8.27 -18.64 -20.81
C VAL A 155 -7.08 -18.43 -21.74
N SER A 156 -6.39 -17.30 -21.66
CA SER A 156 -5.18 -17.02 -22.46
C SER A 156 -3.99 -17.92 -22.11
N ALA A 157 -3.90 -18.40 -20.87
CA ALA A 157 -2.86 -19.35 -20.44
C ALA A 157 -3.16 -20.79 -20.84
N SER A 158 -4.43 -21.13 -21.12
CA SER A 158 -4.82 -22.49 -21.50
C SER A 158 -4.46 -22.81 -22.95
N HIS A 159 -4.11 -24.08 -23.20
CA HIS A 159 -3.88 -24.61 -24.53
C HIS A 159 -5.08 -25.38 -25.12
N ASP A 160 -6.18 -25.43 -24.37
CA ASP A 160 -7.41 -26.13 -24.76
C ASP A 160 -8.04 -25.52 -26.00
N ALA A 161 -8.70 -26.37 -26.80
CA ALA A 161 -9.35 -25.94 -28.04
C ALA A 161 -10.47 -24.91 -27.76
N ASP A 162 -11.26 -25.12 -26.71
CA ASP A 162 -12.34 -24.23 -26.30
C ASP A 162 -11.82 -22.87 -25.81
N ALA A 163 -10.68 -22.85 -25.11
CA ALA A 163 -10.02 -21.61 -24.69
C ALA A 163 -9.51 -20.79 -25.89
N LYS A 164 -8.88 -21.46 -26.86
CA LYS A 164 -8.46 -20.83 -28.12
C LYS A 164 -9.65 -20.28 -28.89
N LEU A 165 -10.73 -21.05 -29.00
CA LEU A 165 -11.96 -20.60 -29.64
C LEU A 165 -12.54 -19.37 -28.95
N ALA A 166 -12.61 -19.36 -27.61
CA ALA A 166 -13.10 -18.21 -26.85
C ALA A 166 -12.29 -16.94 -27.13
N ARG A 167 -10.95 -17.05 -27.16
CA ARG A 167 -10.05 -15.94 -27.52
C ARG A 167 -10.25 -15.48 -28.97
N GLU A 168 -10.31 -16.41 -29.91
CA GLU A 168 -10.54 -16.10 -31.33
C GLU A 168 -11.86 -15.35 -31.54
N VAL A 169 -12.95 -15.82 -30.92
CA VAL A 169 -14.27 -15.17 -31.01
C VAL A 169 -14.22 -13.76 -30.41
N PHE A 170 -13.51 -13.57 -29.29
CA PHE A 170 -13.35 -12.25 -28.67
C PHE A 170 -12.60 -11.27 -29.58
N VAL A 171 -11.44 -11.69 -30.12
CA VAL A 171 -10.64 -10.89 -31.07
C VAL A 171 -11.45 -10.54 -32.32
N GLN A 172 -12.15 -11.52 -32.90
CA GLN A 172 -12.98 -11.29 -34.09
C GLN A 172 -14.10 -10.28 -33.82
N ARG A 173 -14.73 -10.34 -32.64
CA ARG A 173 -15.77 -9.37 -32.26
C ARG A 173 -15.21 -7.96 -32.13
N ILE A 174 -14.03 -7.79 -31.51
CA ILE A 174 -13.34 -6.50 -31.41
C ILE A 174 -13.03 -5.96 -32.81
N ARG A 175 -12.42 -6.78 -33.68
CA ARG A 175 -12.06 -6.39 -35.05
C ARG A 175 -13.26 -5.95 -35.89
N LYS A 176 -14.41 -6.59 -35.71
CA LYS A 176 -15.67 -6.19 -36.37
C LYS A 176 -16.08 -4.75 -36.02
N TYR A 177 -16.03 -4.38 -34.74
CA TYR A 177 -16.33 -3.02 -34.30
C TYR A 177 -15.25 -2.03 -34.70
N LEU A 178 -13.98 -2.40 -34.58
CA LEU A 178 -12.84 -1.57 -35.00
C LEU A 178 -12.97 -1.16 -36.47
N GLY A 179 -13.24 -2.11 -37.38
CA GLY A 179 -13.45 -1.80 -38.80
C GLY A 179 -14.64 -0.87 -39.05
N SER A 180 -15.76 -1.09 -38.34
CA SER A 180 -16.94 -0.22 -38.42
C SER A 180 -16.60 1.23 -38.00
N TYR A 181 -15.85 1.40 -36.92
CA TYR A 181 -15.50 2.72 -36.40
C TYR A 181 -14.44 3.45 -37.21
N ILE A 182 -13.46 2.72 -37.78
CA ILE A 182 -12.53 3.30 -38.76
C ILE A 182 -13.31 3.88 -39.95
N VAL A 183 -14.29 3.14 -40.49
CA VAL A 183 -15.15 3.63 -41.58
C VAL A 183 -16.00 4.82 -41.14
N LYS A 184 -16.55 4.79 -39.91
CA LYS A 184 -17.38 5.88 -39.36
C LYS A 184 -16.58 7.18 -39.16
N LEU A 185 -15.28 7.08 -38.93
CA LEU A 185 -14.33 8.19 -38.88
C LEU A 185 -13.72 8.53 -40.27
N ASN A 186 -14.20 7.90 -41.35
CA ASN A 186 -13.67 8.06 -42.72
C ASN A 186 -12.17 7.74 -42.85
N GLY A 187 -11.65 6.85 -42.00
CA GLY A 187 -10.23 6.53 -41.92
C GLY A 187 -9.37 7.58 -41.21
N ASP A 188 -9.95 8.69 -40.75
CA ASP A 188 -9.25 9.74 -40.02
C ASP A 188 -9.26 9.45 -38.52
N VAL A 189 -8.36 8.54 -38.11
CA VAL A 189 -8.23 8.09 -36.72
C VAL A 189 -6.90 8.59 -36.16
N ASP A 190 -6.95 9.46 -35.15
CA ASP A 190 -5.76 9.98 -34.49
C ASP A 190 -5.13 8.90 -33.59
N ALA A 191 -5.96 8.20 -32.79
CA ALA A 191 -5.50 7.10 -31.96
C ALA A 191 -6.53 5.98 -31.77
N ILE A 192 -6.03 4.76 -31.66
CA ILE A 192 -6.71 3.60 -31.10
C ILE A 192 -6.18 3.41 -29.69
N VAL A 193 -7.07 3.43 -28.70
CA VAL A 193 -6.69 3.43 -27.28
C VAL A 193 -7.21 2.18 -26.60
N PHE A 194 -6.32 1.40 -26.02
CA PHE A 194 -6.65 0.24 -25.18
C PHE A 194 -6.64 0.66 -23.72
N THR A 195 -7.70 0.28 -23.01
CA THR A 195 -7.89 0.50 -21.57
C THR A 195 -8.65 -0.68 -20.97
N GLY A 196 -8.82 -0.70 -19.64
CA GLY A 196 -9.42 -1.80 -18.90
C GLY A 196 -8.44 -2.93 -18.66
N GLY A 197 -8.74 -3.79 -17.69
CA GLY A 197 -7.81 -4.81 -17.18
C GLY A 197 -7.19 -5.72 -18.24
N ILE A 198 -7.93 -6.11 -19.29
CA ILE A 198 -7.39 -6.90 -20.40
C ILE A 198 -6.65 -5.99 -21.40
N GLY A 199 -7.23 -4.83 -21.72
CA GLY A 199 -6.66 -3.89 -22.70
C GLY A 199 -5.30 -3.33 -22.28
N GLU A 200 -5.08 -3.17 -20.98
CA GLU A 200 -3.84 -2.66 -20.39
C GLU A 200 -2.77 -3.74 -20.24
N ASN A 201 -3.17 -4.97 -19.87
CA ASN A 201 -2.20 -5.99 -19.44
C ASN A 201 -1.91 -7.08 -20.48
N ASP A 202 -2.80 -7.33 -21.45
CA ASP A 202 -2.57 -8.39 -22.47
C ASP A 202 -1.96 -7.83 -23.76
N ALA A 203 -0.63 -7.76 -23.80
CA ALA A 203 0.13 -7.34 -24.98
C ALA A 203 -0.13 -8.22 -26.20
N SER A 204 -0.31 -9.53 -25.99
CA SER A 204 -0.55 -10.48 -27.09
C SER A 204 -1.92 -10.23 -27.72
N LEU A 205 -2.95 -9.94 -26.92
CA LEU A 205 -4.28 -9.63 -27.42
C LEU A 205 -4.28 -8.34 -28.25
N ARG A 206 -3.57 -7.30 -27.79
CA ARG A 206 -3.43 -6.05 -28.55
C ARG A 206 -2.80 -6.30 -29.92
N ALA A 207 -1.79 -7.17 -29.99
CA ALA A 207 -1.18 -7.57 -31.25
C ALA A 207 -2.17 -8.32 -32.14
N ASP A 208 -2.90 -9.32 -31.61
CA ASP A 208 -3.89 -10.09 -32.36
C ASP A 208 -5.05 -9.22 -32.91
N VAL A 209 -5.48 -8.22 -32.12
CA VAL A 209 -6.53 -7.27 -32.51
C VAL A 209 -6.09 -6.40 -33.69
N LEU A 210 -4.82 -6.00 -33.74
CA LEU A 210 -4.28 -5.10 -34.77
C LEU A 210 -3.59 -5.82 -35.93
N ASP A 211 -3.41 -7.13 -35.85
CA ASP A 211 -2.73 -7.92 -36.88
C ASP A 211 -3.33 -7.71 -38.28
N GLY A 212 -2.49 -7.47 -39.28
CA GLY A 212 -2.92 -7.26 -40.67
C GLY A 212 -3.52 -5.89 -41.01
N LEU A 213 -3.53 -4.93 -40.06
CA LEU A 213 -4.04 -3.56 -40.28
C LEU A 213 -2.97 -2.57 -40.79
N GLU A 214 -1.75 -3.03 -41.09
CA GLU A 214 -0.62 -2.19 -41.49
C GLU A 214 -0.91 -1.42 -42.77
N SER A 215 -1.64 -2.05 -43.70
CA SER A 215 -2.08 -1.42 -44.96
C SER A 215 -3.03 -0.23 -44.75
N MET A 216 -3.71 -0.18 -43.59
CA MET A 216 -4.58 0.93 -43.17
C MET A 216 -3.80 1.99 -42.39
N GLY A 217 -2.47 1.83 -42.23
CA GLY A 217 -1.62 2.73 -41.47
C GLY A 217 -1.69 2.53 -39.96
N ILE A 218 -2.14 1.36 -39.49
CA ILE A 218 -2.17 0.97 -38.08
C ILE A 218 -1.17 -0.17 -37.89
N ALA A 219 -0.08 0.09 -37.17
CA ALA A 219 0.95 -0.90 -36.91
C ALA A 219 1.41 -0.84 -35.46
N ILE A 220 1.58 -1.99 -34.83
CA ILE A 220 2.04 -2.12 -33.45
C ILE A 220 3.53 -2.43 -33.40
N ASP A 221 4.24 -1.84 -32.44
CA ASP A 221 5.63 -2.17 -32.13
C ASP A 221 5.65 -3.22 -31.01
N LEU A 222 5.99 -4.46 -31.36
CA LEU A 222 5.95 -5.59 -30.41
C LEU A 222 6.87 -5.37 -29.20
N ALA A 223 8.01 -4.71 -29.37
CA ALA A 223 8.94 -4.47 -28.27
C ALA A 223 8.37 -3.43 -27.29
N LYS A 224 7.85 -2.31 -27.80
CA LYS A 224 7.17 -1.31 -26.96
C LYS A 224 5.92 -1.86 -26.29
N ASN A 225 5.18 -2.69 -27.02
CA ASN A 225 3.96 -3.31 -26.53
C ASN A 225 4.23 -4.28 -25.37
N LEU A 226 5.31 -5.07 -25.45
CA LEU A 226 5.75 -5.95 -24.36
C LEU A 226 6.35 -5.18 -23.18
N ALA A 227 7.00 -4.05 -23.44
CA ALA A 227 7.59 -3.19 -22.41
C ALA A 227 6.57 -2.34 -21.63
N GLY A 228 5.28 -2.39 -21.99
CA GLY A 228 4.22 -1.60 -21.33
C GLY A 228 4.31 -0.09 -21.58
N SER A 229 4.82 0.32 -22.75
CA SER A 229 4.86 1.75 -23.12
C SER A 229 3.46 2.33 -23.32
N VAL A 230 3.29 3.63 -23.07
CA VAL A 230 2.01 4.33 -23.35
C VAL A 230 1.70 4.37 -24.85
N ASP A 231 2.68 4.68 -25.71
CA ASP A 231 2.55 4.56 -27.18
C ASP A 231 3.21 3.27 -27.66
N VAL A 232 2.38 2.28 -27.96
CA VAL A 232 2.80 0.97 -28.47
C VAL A 232 2.78 0.91 -30.00
N GLY A 233 2.50 2.03 -30.67
CA GLY A 233 2.51 2.11 -32.13
C GLY A 233 3.92 2.02 -32.72
N ALA A 234 4.03 1.34 -33.87
CA ALA A 234 5.21 1.39 -34.71
C ALA A 234 5.42 2.81 -35.23
N ALA A 235 6.69 3.21 -35.42
CA ALA A 235 7.02 4.56 -35.91
C ALA A 235 6.42 4.88 -37.29
N VAL A 236 6.14 3.84 -38.10
CA VAL A 236 5.50 3.95 -39.42
C VAL A 236 3.97 4.06 -39.35
N SER A 237 3.37 3.85 -38.18
CA SER A 237 1.92 3.92 -37.97
C SER A 237 1.46 5.38 -38.11
N LYS A 238 0.44 5.59 -38.94
CA LYS A 238 -0.22 6.90 -39.11
C LYS A 238 -1.17 7.20 -37.94
N THR A 239 -1.84 6.17 -37.46
CA THR A 239 -2.69 6.22 -36.27
C THR A 239 -1.88 5.81 -35.05
N LYS A 240 -1.96 6.56 -33.96
CA LYS A 240 -1.32 6.17 -32.70
C LYS A 240 -2.02 4.96 -32.08
N VAL A 241 -1.25 4.10 -31.43
CA VAL A 241 -1.78 2.98 -30.67
C VAL A 241 -1.38 3.20 -29.23
N LEU A 242 -2.35 3.56 -28.40
CA LEU A 242 -2.10 3.97 -27.02
C LEU A 242 -2.63 2.92 -26.05
N VAL A 243 -1.93 2.77 -24.93
CA VAL A 243 -2.41 2.03 -23.76
C VAL A 243 -2.53 3.04 -22.63
N ILE A 244 -3.76 3.34 -22.23
CA ILE A 244 -4.07 4.37 -21.23
C ILE A 244 -4.91 3.72 -20.12
N PRO A 245 -4.41 3.65 -18.88
CA PRO A 245 -5.21 3.20 -17.75
C PRO A 245 -6.39 4.12 -17.51
N THR A 246 -7.58 3.57 -17.28
CA THR A 246 -8.77 4.38 -17.00
C THR A 246 -8.89 4.72 -15.52
N ASN A 247 -9.37 5.92 -15.19
CA ASN A 247 -9.71 6.33 -13.82
C ASN A 247 -11.14 6.88 -13.77
N GLU A 248 -12.11 5.99 -13.58
CA GLU A 248 -13.54 6.31 -13.60
C GLU A 248 -13.94 7.19 -12.42
N GLU A 249 -13.37 6.95 -11.23
CA GLU A 249 -13.70 7.71 -10.02
C GLU A 249 -13.17 9.15 -10.08
N LEU A 250 -12.00 9.37 -10.69
CA LEU A 250 -11.53 10.72 -11.01
C LEU A 250 -12.47 11.40 -12.00
N SER A 251 -12.94 10.69 -13.04
CA SER A 251 -13.92 11.24 -13.99
C SER A 251 -15.22 11.64 -13.29
N ILE A 252 -15.73 10.79 -12.40
CA ILE A 252 -16.95 11.06 -11.60
C ILE A 252 -16.73 12.24 -10.68
N SER A 253 -15.56 12.33 -10.02
CA SER A 253 -15.21 13.44 -9.14
C SER A 253 -15.13 14.77 -9.89
N LEU A 254 -14.46 14.80 -11.06
CA LEU A 254 -14.35 15.99 -11.90
C LEU A 254 -15.72 16.43 -12.43
N GLN A 255 -16.56 15.50 -12.89
CA GLN A 255 -17.94 15.78 -13.30
C GLN A 255 -18.79 16.27 -12.13
N SER A 256 -18.58 15.74 -10.92
CA SER A 256 -19.29 16.16 -9.71
C SER A 256 -18.93 17.59 -9.31
N VAL A 257 -17.65 17.94 -9.39
CA VAL A 257 -17.14 19.30 -9.15
C VAL A 257 -17.73 20.28 -10.17
N ASP A 258 -17.69 19.93 -11.46
CA ASP A 258 -18.21 20.77 -12.54
C ASP A 258 -19.72 20.99 -12.40
N ALA A 259 -20.49 19.93 -12.13
CA ALA A 259 -21.94 20.01 -11.98
C ALA A 259 -22.38 20.73 -10.69
N ALA A 260 -21.65 20.60 -9.59
CA ALA A 260 -21.92 21.33 -8.36
C ALA A 260 -21.51 22.81 -8.47
N ASN A 261 -20.80 23.21 -9.54
CA ASN A 261 -20.30 24.55 -9.76
C ASN A 261 -19.44 25.04 -8.57
N ILE A 262 -18.76 24.11 -7.91
CA ILE A 262 -17.95 24.35 -6.72
C ILE A 262 -16.52 24.63 -7.18
N PHE A 263 -16.21 25.89 -7.48
CA PHE A 263 -14.93 26.53 -7.13
C PHE A 263 -15.10 28.06 -7.13
N PRO A 264 -14.57 28.78 -6.13
CA PRO A 264 -13.15 28.74 -5.71
C PRO A 264 -12.96 28.47 -4.19
N PRO A 265 -11.74 28.67 -3.65
CA PRO A 265 -10.66 27.69 -3.42
C PRO A 265 -11.00 26.61 -2.36
N LEU A 266 -10.24 25.51 -2.36
CA LEU A 266 -10.36 24.38 -1.42
C LEU A 266 -10.15 24.80 0.05
N GLU A 267 -11.23 24.87 0.83
CA GLU A 267 -11.19 24.69 2.27
C GLU A 267 -11.35 23.19 2.59
N ALA A 268 -10.39 22.63 3.33
CA ALA A 268 -10.45 21.25 3.83
C ALA A 268 -11.52 21.13 4.94
N PRO A 269 -12.33 20.04 4.98
CA PRO A 269 -13.28 19.85 6.06
C PRO A 269 -12.56 19.64 7.39
N ALA A 270 -13.04 20.35 8.41
CA ALA A 270 -12.57 20.25 9.78
C ALA A 270 -12.87 18.85 10.35
N THR A 271 -11.85 18.00 10.45
CA THR A 271 -11.87 16.83 11.31
C THR A 271 -11.92 17.31 12.76
N LYS A 272 -12.96 16.90 13.50
CA LYS A 272 -13.08 17.13 14.94
C LYS A 272 -11.82 16.61 15.63
N ALA A 273 -11.11 17.50 16.30
CA ALA A 273 -10.03 17.16 17.20
C ALA A 273 -10.57 16.30 18.35
N ILE A 274 -10.12 15.04 18.41
CA ILE A 274 -10.06 14.30 19.67
C ILE A 274 -8.86 14.90 20.41
N ILE A 275 -9.15 15.79 21.35
CA ILE A 275 -8.16 16.29 22.31
C ILE A 275 -7.94 15.17 23.33
N SER A 276 -6.84 14.43 23.21
CA SER A 276 -6.26 13.72 24.34
C SER A 276 -4.97 14.44 24.77
N ASN A 277 -5.14 15.19 25.86
CA ASN A 277 -4.17 15.86 26.73
C ASN A 277 -2.68 15.40 26.61
N PRO A 278 -1.72 16.30 26.33
CA PRO A 278 -0.30 15.98 26.33
C PRO A 278 0.25 16.19 27.75
N ASN A 279 0.28 15.15 28.56
CA ASN A 279 1.11 15.12 29.76
C ASN A 279 1.33 13.69 30.23
N LYS A 280 2.22 13.00 29.52
CA LYS A 280 3.16 12.04 30.10
C LYS A 280 4.32 11.92 29.12
N ALA A 281 5.37 12.69 29.41
CA ALA A 281 6.69 12.38 28.92
C ALA A 281 7.04 10.97 29.43
N ASN A 282 7.21 10.03 28.50
CA ASN A 282 8.11 8.92 28.71
C ASN A 282 8.93 8.72 27.44
N THR A 283 10.23 8.69 27.67
CA THR A 283 11.35 8.52 26.75
C THR A 283 11.17 7.36 25.78
N ASN A 284 11.62 7.55 24.53
CA ASN A 284 11.93 6.51 23.53
C ASN A 284 12.04 5.10 24.14
N LYS A 285 10.95 4.33 24.08
CA LYS A 285 11.05 2.87 23.99
C LYS A 285 10.90 2.57 22.50
N ASP A 286 11.94 2.00 21.89
CA ASP A 286 11.89 1.54 20.50
C ASP A 286 10.96 0.31 20.46
N CYS A 287 9.68 0.53 20.13
CA CYS A 287 8.73 -0.56 19.93
C CYS A 287 9.22 -1.46 18.81
N ARG A 288 9.47 -2.74 19.13
CA ARG A 288 9.97 -3.73 18.18
C ARG A 288 8.82 -4.26 17.34
N ALA A 289 9.09 -4.66 16.11
CA ALA A 289 8.07 -5.26 15.25
C ALA A 289 8.58 -6.46 14.47
N LEU A 290 7.68 -7.42 14.26
CA LEU A 290 7.90 -8.59 13.43
C LEU A 290 6.73 -8.70 12.45
N PHE A 291 7.03 -8.75 11.15
CA PHE A 291 6.02 -8.85 10.10
C PHE A 291 5.75 -10.33 9.76
N ALA A 292 4.63 -10.87 10.23
CA ALA A 292 4.20 -12.22 9.90
C ALA A 292 3.45 -12.25 8.56
N HIS A 293 3.90 -13.11 7.63
CA HIS A 293 3.28 -13.31 6.33
C HIS A 293 2.89 -14.78 6.11
N GLY A 294 1.59 -15.08 6.12
CA GLY A 294 1.05 -16.42 5.88
C GLY A 294 0.71 -16.73 4.41
N MET A 295 1.02 -17.94 3.95
CA MET A 295 0.72 -18.45 2.62
C MET A 295 -0.73 -18.95 2.46
N GLU A 296 -1.14 -19.30 1.24
CA GLU A 296 -2.51 -19.78 0.98
C GLU A 296 -2.85 -21.06 1.75
N GLY A 297 -3.84 -20.99 2.63
CA GLY A 297 -4.36 -22.18 3.35
C GLY A 297 -3.96 -22.27 4.82
N SER A 298 -2.96 -21.51 5.28
CA SER A 298 -2.29 -21.78 6.56
C SER A 298 -2.98 -21.27 7.83
N TYR A 299 -4.30 -21.02 7.81
CA TYR A 299 -5.00 -20.40 8.96
C TYR A 299 -5.59 -21.38 9.95
N VAL A 300 -5.14 -22.63 9.91
CA VAL A 300 -5.87 -23.68 10.61
C VAL A 300 -5.46 -23.82 12.08
N ALA A 301 -4.23 -23.41 12.43
CA ALA A 301 -3.73 -23.37 13.80
C ALA A 301 -3.52 -21.95 14.36
N ASP A 302 -3.71 -20.89 13.56
CA ASP A 302 -3.34 -19.48 13.85
C ASP A 302 -2.00 -19.32 14.60
N GLU A 303 -0.91 -19.59 13.90
CA GLU A 303 0.48 -19.51 14.40
C GLU A 303 0.83 -18.11 14.92
N GLU A 304 0.22 -17.06 14.35
CA GLU A 304 0.35 -15.67 14.82
C GLU A 304 -0.08 -15.52 16.29
N LEU A 305 -1.13 -16.21 16.73
CA LEU A 305 -1.62 -16.15 18.12
C LEU A 305 -0.63 -16.82 19.06
N ALA A 306 -0.16 -18.01 18.69
CA ALA A 306 0.82 -18.76 19.47
C ALA A 306 2.15 -18.00 19.56
N LEU A 307 2.60 -17.35 18.49
CA LEU A 307 3.78 -16.49 18.48
C LEU A 307 3.62 -15.31 19.44
N LEU A 308 2.50 -14.60 19.38
CA LEU A 308 2.24 -13.48 20.28
C LEU A 308 2.17 -13.92 21.75
N GLN A 309 1.59 -15.10 22.01
CA GLN A 309 1.57 -15.71 23.35
C GLN A 309 2.99 -15.95 23.87
N ARG A 310 3.88 -16.44 23.02
CA ARG A 310 5.29 -16.67 23.38
C ARG A 310 6.01 -15.36 23.74
N PHE A 311 5.84 -14.31 22.94
CA PHE A 311 6.44 -13.00 23.21
C PHE A 311 5.85 -12.34 24.46
N SER A 312 4.53 -12.45 24.68
CA SER A 312 3.85 -11.91 25.88
C SER A 312 4.30 -12.57 27.19
N ALA A 313 4.91 -13.75 27.13
CA ALA A 313 5.48 -14.40 28.31
C ALA A 313 6.83 -13.81 28.73
N ARG A 314 7.52 -13.07 27.84
CA ARG A 314 8.86 -12.49 28.05
C ARG A 314 8.89 -10.96 28.05
N LEU A 315 7.89 -10.31 27.45
CA LEU A 315 7.80 -8.84 27.33
C LEU A 315 6.59 -8.30 28.10
N GLU A 316 6.70 -7.07 28.62
CA GLU A 316 5.65 -6.49 29.46
C GLU A 316 4.44 -6.02 28.64
N THR A 317 4.68 -5.37 27.50
CA THR A 317 3.59 -4.86 26.63
C THR A 317 3.73 -5.33 25.19
N CYS A 318 2.88 -6.29 24.81
CA CYS A 318 2.78 -6.81 23.43
C CYS A 318 1.50 -6.30 22.74
N GLY A 319 1.54 -6.18 21.42
CA GLY A 319 0.38 -5.86 20.60
C GLY A 319 0.31 -6.64 19.29
N TYR A 320 -0.86 -6.54 18.66
CA TYR A 320 -1.13 -7.14 17.37
C TYR A 320 -1.71 -6.09 16.43
N PHE A 321 -1.12 -5.92 15.25
CA PHE A 321 -1.51 -4.91 14.29
C PHE A 321 -1.70 -5.49 12.90
N ARG A 322 -2.86 -5.25 12.26
CA ARG A 322 -3.10 -5.60 10.87
C ARG A 322 -2.91 -4.39 9.95
N CYS A 323 -2.02 -4.46 8.98
CA CYS A 323 -1.87 -3.38 7.99
C CYS A 323 -3.18 -3.14 7.23
N ILE A 324 -3.80 -4.23 6.76
CA ILE A 324 -5.12 -4.25 6.17
C ILE A 324 -5.99 -5.24 6.96
N ALA A 325 -7.09 -4.77 7.53
CA ALA A 325 -8.11 -5.61 8.17
C ALA A 325 -9.04 -6.23 7.13
N ARG A 326 -9.51 -7.46 7.36
CA ARG A 326 -10.48 -8.15 6.50
C ARG A 326 -11.90 -7.68 6.84
N ASP A 327 -12.74 -7.58 5.81
CA ASP A 327 -14.16 -7.25 6.00
C ASP A 327 -14.92 -8.50 6.49
N GLY A 328 -15.44 -8.46 7.71
CA GLY A 328 -16.31 -9.48 8.31
C GLY A 328 -17.76 -9.00 8.50
N PRO A 329 -18.67 -9.85 9.01
CA PRO A 329 -20.00 -9.40 9.43
C PRO A 329 -19.84 -8.26 10.43
N ASN A 330 -20.49 -7.10 10.18
CA ASN A 330 -20.31 -5.85 10.92
C ASN A 330 -18.94 -5.14 10.77
N HIS A 331 -18.15 -5.44 9.73
CA HIS A 331 -16.81 -4.88 9.47
C HIS A 331 -15.74 -5.23 10.53
N GLU A 332 -15.94 -6.32 11.29
CA GLU A 332 -14.94 -6.77 12.26
C GLU A 332 -14.06 -7.90 11.69
N ASP A 333 -12.73 -7.74 11.79
CA ASP A 333 -11.76 -8.76 11.44
C ASP A 333 -11.67 -9.81 12.57
N TYR A 334 -11.99 -11.07 12.25
CA TYR A 334 -12.03 -12.14 13.25
C TYR A 334 -10.71 -12.35 14.00
N LYS A 335 -9.54 -12.07 13.39
CA LYS A 335 -8.25 -12.18 14.07
C LYS A 335 -8.06 -11.05 15.07
N ILE A 336 -8.50 -9.84 14.74
CA ILE A 336 -8.45 -8.71 15.69
C ILE A 336 -9.32 -9.04 16.91
N THR A 337 -10.53 -9.55 16.68
CA THR A 337 -11.42 -9.99 17.75
C THR A 337 -10.80 -11.10 18.59
N LEU A 338 -10.27 -12.15 17.95
CA LEU A 338 -9.59 -13.26 18.62
C LEU A 338 -8.41 -12.78 19.49
N MET A 339 -7.50 -11.97 18.93
CA MET A 339 -6.32 -11.47 19.63
C MET A 339 -6.70 -10.56 20.80
N ARG A 340 -7.67 -9.65 20.59
CA ARG A 340 -8.13 -8.74 21.64
C ARG A 340 -8.74 -9.49 22.81
N GLU A 341 -9.61 -10.46 22.54
CA GLU A 341 -10.31 -11.22 23.57
C GLU A 341 -9.38 -12.19 24.31
N HIS A 342 -8.48 -12.88 23.60
CA HIS A 342 -7.54 -13.83 24.20
C HIS A 342 -6.49 -13.15 25.07
N PHE A 343 -5.90 -12.04 24.59
CA PHE A 343 -4.86 -11.30 25.33
C PHE A 343 -5.41 -10.19 26.23
N ASN A 344 -6.73 -9.98 26.24
CA ASN A 344 -7.40 -8.91 26.99
C ASN A 344 -6.77 -7.52 26.73
N LEU A 345 -6.54 -7.20 25.45
CA LEU A 345 -5.94 -5.95 25.03
C LEU A 345 -6.93 -4.78 25.24
N ASP A 346 -6.58 -3.84 26.12
CA ASP A 346 -7.40 -2.68 26.47
C ASP A 346 -7.28 -1.57 25.41
N CYS A 347 -7.72 -1.87 24.19
CA CYS A 347 -7.74 -0.93 23.07
C CYS A 347 -8.96 -1.12 22.17
N ASP A 348 -9.37 -0.03 21.53
CA ASP A 348 -10.39 -0.05 20.48
C ASP A 348 -9.92 -0.92 19.30
N PRO A 349 -10.75 -1.85 18.75
CA PRO A 349 -10.43 -2.59 17.52
C PRO A 349 -9.92 -1.71 16.39
N GLU A 350 -10.43 -0.48 16.24
CA GLU A 350 -10.00 0.45 15.19
C GLU A 350 -8.53 0.88 15.27
N ALA A 351 -7.92 0.75 16.47
CA ALA A 351 -6.52 1.04 16.71
C ALA A 351 -5.59 -0.13 16.33
N MET A 352 -6.14 -1.36 16.21
CA MET A 352 -5.38 -2.58 15.91
C MET A 352 -5.23 -2.82 14.39
N TYR A 353 -5.71 -1.91 13.55
CA TYR A 353 -5.49 -1.99 12.10
C TYR A 353 -5.25 -0.64 11.43
N GLY A 354 -4.55 -0.66 10.30
CA GLY A 354 -4.29 0.52 9.46
C GLY A 354 -5.55 0.98 8.72
N VAL A 355 -6.00 0.14 7.79
CA VAL A 355 -7.21 0.39 7.00
C VAL A 355 -8.02 -0.90 6.84
N THR A 356 -9.29 -0.80 6.46
CA THR A 356 -10.07 -1.98 6.04
C THR A 356 -9.66 -2.41 4.63
N ALA A 357 -10.03 -3.63 4.23
CA ALA A 357 -9.76 -4.11 2.88
C ALA A 357 -10.54 -3.30 1.84
N GLU A 358 -11.78 -2.91 2.15
CA GLU A 358 -12.55 -1.96 1.35
C GLU A 358 -11.84 -0.61 1.20
N GLU A 359 -11.38 0.00 2.30
CA GLU A 359 -10.63 1.27 2.25
C GLU A 359 -9.31 1.13 1.48
N ALA A 360 -8.57 0.03 1.66
CA ALA A 360 -7.34 -0.22 0.93
C ALA A 360 -7.60 -0.39 -0.57
N MET A 361 -8.67 -1.11 -0.95
CA MET A 361 -9.11 -1.27 -2.34
C MET A 361 -9.53 0.07 -2.94
N ASP A 362 -10.29 0.85 -2.20
CA ASP A 362 -10.73 2.19 -2.60
C ASP A 362 -9.51 3.09 -2.84
N MET A 363 -8.62 3.22 -1.87
CA MET A 363 -7.42 4.07 -2.00
C MET A 363 -6.50 3.60 -3.15
N LEU A 364 -6.32 2.29 -3.34
CA LEU A 364 -5.50 1.77 -4.45
C LEU A 364 -6.17 1.93 -5.81
N ALA A 365 -7.49 1.78 -5.89
CA ALA A 365 -8.26 2.07 -7.10
C ALA A 365 -8.18 3.56 -7.47
N HIS A 366 -8.06 4.45 -6.48
CA HIS A 366 -7.86 5.88 -6.66
C HIS A 366 -6.39 6.27 -6.91
N GLY A 367 -5.46 5.31 -7.05
CA GLY A 367 -4.03 5.59 -7.23
C GLY A 367 -3.36 6.26 -6.03
N GLN A 368 -4.03 6.24 -4.87
CA GLN A 368 -3.59 6.86 -3.62
C GLN A 368 -2.67 5.92 -2.83
N THR A 369 -1.78 5.21 -3.50
CA THR A 369 -0.89 4.21 -2.86
C THR A 369 -0.03 4.85 -1.77
N ASP A 370 0.54 6.02 -2.01
CA ASP A 370 1.35 6.71 -0.99
C ASP A 370 0.51 7.20 0.19
N ALA A 371 -0.73 7.66 -0.04
CA ALA A 371 -1.62 8.05 1.05
C ALA A 371 -2.11 6.84 1.85
N LEU A 372 -2.28 5.68 1.20
CA LEU A 372 -2.60 4.42 1.87
C LEU A 372 -1.46 4.01 2.81
N TYR A 373 -0.21 4.00 2.30
CA TYR A 373 0.96 3.75 3.15
C TYR A 373 1.05 4.76 4.29
N GLU A 374 0.83 6.05 4.01
CA GLU A 374 0.83 7.11 5.02
C GLU A 374 -0.20 6.86 6.13
N LYS A 375 -1.43 6.48 5.75
CA LYS A 375 -2.53 6.20 6.68
C LYS A 375 -2.20 4.99 7.57
N ILE A 376 -1.70 3.90 6.98
CA ILE A 376 -1.30 2.68 7.71
C ILE A 376 -0.14 3.00 8.67
N LEU A 377 0.90 3.69 8.20
CA LEU A 377 2.06 4.06 9.02
C LEU A 377 1.66 4.98 10.18
N THR A 378 0.76 5.94 9.95
CA THR A 378 0.28 6.85 10.99
C THR A 378 -0.40 6.09 12.13
N LYS A 379 -1.30 5.16 11.79
CA LYS A 379 -2.00 4.34 12.79
C LYS A 379 -1.06 3.36 13.49
N TYR A 380 -0.18 2.71 12.74
CA TYR A 380 0.83 1.80 13.28
C TYR A 380 1.72 2.50 14.33
N LEU A 381 2.27 3.67 13.99
CA LEU A 381 3.11 4.44 14.91
C LEU A 381 2.36 4.87 16.15
N ALA A 382 1.09 5.27 16.02
CA ALA A 382 0.25 5.60 17.17
C ALA A 382 0.02 4.38 18.07
N TYR A 383 -0.21 3.20 17.49
CA TYR A 383 -0.39 1.95 18.21
C TYR A 383 0.90 1.45 18.90
N CYS A 384 2.07 1.81 18.39
CA CYS A 384 3.37 1.39 18.94
C CYS A 384 3.84 2.21 20.16
N GLN A 385 3.27 3.38 20.44
CA GLN A 385 3.81 4.33 21.44
C GLN A 385 3.92 3.76 22.86
N ASP A 386 3.09 2.79 23.22
CA ASP A 386 2.98 2.21 24.55
C ASP A 386 3.37 0.73 24.61
N LYS A 387 4.02 0.21 23.56
CA LYS A 387 4.32 -1.22 23.40
C LYS A 387 5.81 -1.50 23.28
N ASP A 388 6.24 -2.61 23.88
CA ASP A 388 7.59 -3.15 23.73
C ASP A 388 7.72 -3.93 22.41
N PHE A 389 6.65 -4.61 22.00
CA PHE A 389 6.62 -5.43 20.79
C PHE A 389 5.26 -5.42 20.11
N VAL A 390 5.25 -5.37 18.78
CA VAL A 390 4.05 -5.51 17.96
C VAL A 390 4.26 -6.58 16.89
N LEU A 391 3.43 -7.62 16.92
CA LEU A 391 3.32 -8.55 15.81
C LEU A 391 2.45 -7.91 14.73
N VAL A 392 3.04 -7.67 13.56
CA VAL A 392 2.35 -7.08 12.41
C VAL A 392 1.95 -8.19 11.45
N SER A 393 0.72 -8.18 10.97
CA SER A 393 0.28 -9.08 9.89
C SER A 393 -0.49 -8.32 8.82
N ASN A 394 -0.78 -9.00 7.71
CA ASN A 394 -1.58 -8.43 6.64
C ASN A 394 -2.68 -9.39 6.20
N SER A 395 -3.84 -8.83 5.80
CA SER A 395 -4.86 -9.60 5.10
C SER A 395 -4.41 -9.87 3.68
N LYS A 396 -4.81 -11.02 3.14
CA LYS A 396 -4.68 -11.26 1.70
C LYS A 396 -5.37 -10.14 0.95
N PHE A 397 -4.63 -9.51 0.05
CA PHE A 397 -5.08 -8.32 -0.67
C PHE A 397 -4.58 -8.38 -2.12
N GLY A 398 -5.51 -8.45 -3.08
CA GLY A 398 -5.21 -8.44 -4.52
C GLY A 398 -4.42 -9.65 -5.03
N SER A 399 -4.11 -9.66 -6.33
CA SER A 399 -3.31 -10.71 -6.98
C SER A 399 -1.79 -10.54 -6.81
N ASP A 400 -1.34 -9.42 -6.24
CA ASP A 400 0.08 -9.07 -6.03
C ASP A 400 0.41 -8.92 -4.53
N GLY A 401 -0.30 -9.68 -3.68
CA GLY A 401 -0.30 -9.52 -2.22
C GLY A 401 1.05 -9.74 -1.55
N VAL A 402 1.95 -10.51 -2.17
CA VAL A 402 3.33 -10.72 -1.68
C VAL A 402 4.16 -9.45 -1.86
N ASN A 403 4.09 -8.81 -3.03
CA ASN A 403 4.84 -7.59 -3.30
C ASN A 403 4.38 -6.45 -2.39
N PHE A 404 3.06 -6.29 -2.20
CA PHE A 404 2.52 -5.34 -1.24
C PHE A 404 2.98 -5.63 0.20
N ALA A 405 2.98 -6.90 0.62
CA ALA A 405 3.45 -7.28 1.96
C ALA A 405 4.95 -6.97 2.15
N ALA A 406 5.79 -7.24 1.15
CA ALA A 406 7.20 -6.88 1.16
C ALA A 406 7.41 -5.36 1.24
N GLN A 407 6.70 -4.57 0.42
CA GLN A 407 6.76 -3.11 0.48
C GLN A 407 6.27 -2.56 1.82
N MET A 408 5.25 -3.18 2.43
CA MET A 408 4.74 -2.78 3.73
C MET A 408 5.73 -3.10 4.85
N ALA A 409 6.29 -4.31 4.86
CA ALA A 409 7.34 -4.69 5.82
C ALA A 409 8.55 -3.76 5.71
N GLN A 410 8.97 -3.42 4.49
CA GLN A 410 10.00 -2.41 4.23
C GLN A 410 9.62 -1.03 4.76
N ALA A 411 8.39 -0.57 4.48
CA ALA A 411 7.91 0.73 4.92
C ALA A 411 7.83 0.83 6.45
N LEU A 412 7.53 -0.28 7.14
CA LEU A 412 7.51 -0.37 8.60
C LEU A 412 8.91 -0.55 9.21
N GLY A 413 9.90 -0.97 8.42
CA GLY A 413 11.22 -1.34 8.90
C GLY A 413 11.21 -2.63 9.75
N ALA A 414 10.26 -3.53 9.50
CA ALA A 414 10.08 -4.76 10.27
C ALA A 414 10.63 -5.98 9.52
N PRO A 415 11.45 -6.84 10.15
CA PRO A 415 11.85 -8.13 9.58
C PRO A 415 10.63 -9.03 9.36
N ALA A 416 10.69 -9.89 8.35
CA ALA A 416 9.60 -10.77 7.96
C ALA A 416 9.78 -12.20 8.49
N LEU A 417 8.72 -12.77 9.07
CA LEU A 417 8.59 -14.18 9.39
C LEU A 417 7.57 -14.80 8.43
N LEU A 418 7.98 -15.81 7.67
CA LEU A 418 7.12 -16.48 6.70
C LEU A 418 6.41 -17.66 7.34
N ILE A 419 5.12 -17.84 7.09
CA ILE A 419 4.30 -18.92 7.65
C ILE A 419 3.68 -19.68 6.47
N GLY A 420 3.86 -21.00 6.41
CA GLY A 420 3.32 -21.82 5.32
C GLY A 420 2.94 -23.22 5.77
N ASP A 421 2.27 -23.95 4.89
CA ASP A 421 1.84 -25.34 5.13
C ASP A 421 2.83 -26.35 4.53
N PHE A 422 2.82 -27.56 5.08
CA PHE A 422 3.60 -28.69 4.58
C PHE A 422 3.32 -28.96 3.09
N GLY A 423 4.37 -29.06 2.29
CA GLY A 423 4.30 -29.21 0.83
C GLY A 423 4.45 -27.91 0.03
N ASN A 424 4.44 -26.75 0.69
CA ASN A 424 4.63 -25.43 0.06
C ASN A 424 6.01 -24.83 0.35
N GLU A 425 7.01 -25.64 0.73
CA GLU A 425 8.35 -25.16 1.10
C GLU A 425 9.03 -24.41 -0.05
N GLY A 426 8.81 -24.86 -1.29
CA GLY A 426 9.32 -24.19 -2.49
C GLY A 426 8.68 -22.81 -2.72
N GLU A 427 7.40 -22.63 -2.39
CA GLU A 427 6.73 -21.33 -2.50
C GLU A 427 7.26 -20.35 -1.43
N LEU A 428 7.51 -20.83 -0.21
CA LEU A 428 8.12 -20.04 0.86
C LEU A 428 9.48 -19.46 0.43
N ALA A 429 10.29 -20.25 -0.27
CA ALA A 429 11.58 -19.78 -0.80
C ALA A 429 11.41 -18.66 -1.84
N VAL A 430 10.42 -18.78 -2.75
CA VAL A 430 10.12 -17.74 -3.75
C VAL A 430 9.65 -16.44 -3.07
N VAL A 431 8.78 -16.54 -2.06
CA VAL A 431 8.32 -15.38 -1.30
C VAL A 431 9.47 -14.74 -0.53
N ALA A 432 10.35 -15.54 0.07
CA ALA A 432 11.54 -15.02 0.75
C ALA A 432 12.45 -14.22 -0.18
N GLU A 433 12.65 -14.69 -1.41
CA GLU A 433 13.39 -13.92 -2.43
C GLU A 433 12.73 -12.59 -2.75
N GLU A 434 11.39 -12.53 -2.83
CA GLU A 434 10.67 -11.30 -3.11
C GLU A 434 10.79 -10.28 -1.97
N PHE A 435 10.70 -10.73 -0.72
CA PHE A 435 10.97 -9.87 0.45
C PHE A 435 12.41 -9.36 0.45
N ARG A 436 13.39 -10.21 0.14
CA ARG A 436 14.80 -9.82 0.02
C ARG A 436 15.04 -8.81 -1.10
N LYS A 437 14.37 -8.95 -2.26
CA LYS A 437 14.41 -7.93 -3.34
C LYS A 437 13.86 -6.59 -2.88
N GLY A 438 12.83 -6.61 -2.03
CA GLY A 438 12.28 -5.44 -1.34
C GLY A 438 13.19 -4.85 -0.26
N SER A 439 14.42 -5.35 -0.08
CA SER A 439 15.33 -4.97 1.01
C SER A 439 14.76 -5.24 2.41
N VAL A 440 13.91 -6.26 2.55
CA VAL A 440 13.39 -6.73 3.84
C VAL A 440 14.20 -7.93 4.31
N GLU A 441 14.62 -7.90 5.58
CA GLU A 441 15.25 -9.04 6.22
C GLU A 441 14.23 -10.15 6.49
N VAL A 442 14.57 -11.39 6.11
CA VAL A 442 13.71 -12.56 6.35
C VAL A 442 14.27 -13.32 7.55
N ALA A 443 13.59 -13.22 8.69
CA ALA A 443 14.03 -13.78 9.97
C ALA A 443 13.94 -15.32 10.02
N GLY A 444 13.04 -15.91 9.20
CA GLY A 444 12.93 -17.35 9.05
C GLY A 444 11.54 -17.79 8.58
N ALA A 445 11.24 -19.08 8.76
CA ALA A 445 9.97 -19.69 8.37
C ALA A 445 9.37 -20.58 9.45
N VAL A 446 8.04 -20.57 9.55
CA VAL A 446 7.22 -21.53 10.31
C VAL A 446 6.47 -22.41 9.31
N VAL A 447 6.59 -23.73 9.44
CA VAL A 447 5.87 -24.69 8.57
C VAL A 447 4.91 -25.53 9.39
N SER A 448 3.64 -25.51 8.98
CA SER A 448 2.51 -26.11 9.69
C SER A 448 1.99 -27.38 9.01
N GLY A 449 1.37 -28.27 9.79
CA GLY A 449 0.68 -29.44 9.26
C GLY A 449 1.62 -30.54 8.76
N VAL A 450 2.83 -30.65 9.31
CA VAL A 450 3.82 -31.62 8.86
C VAL A 450 3.41 -33.04 9.23
N ALA A 451 3.43 -33.94 8.23
CA ALA A 451 3.11 -35.34 8.45
C ALA A 451 4.09 -36.01 9.43
N GLU A 452 3.57 -36.95 10.23
CA GLU A 452 4.35 -37.69 11.23
C GLU A 452 5.63 -38.31 10.61
N GLY A 453 6.77 -38.11 11.28
CA GLY A 453 8.07 -38.61 10.83
C GLY A 453 8.74 -37.83 9.69
N LYS A 454 8.20 -36.67 9.27
CA LYS A 454 8.80 -35.81 8.23
C LYS A 454 9.41 -34.49 8.74
N VAL A 455 9.35 -34.22 10.04
CA VAL A 455 9.84 -32.96 10.65
C VAL A 455 11.30 -32.65 10.26
N ASP A 456 12.21 -33.61 10.46
CA ASP A 456 13.63 -33.43 10.14
C ASP A 456 13.88 -33.15 8.65
N ASN A 457 13.08 -33.76 7.77
CA ASN A 457 13.21 -33.57 6.33
C ASN A 457 12.80 -32.15 5.89
N VAL A 458 11.74 -31.60 6.51
CA VAL A 458 11.28 -30.22 6.25
C VAL A 458 12.31 -29.23 6.76
N SER A 459 12.88 -29.48 7.94
CA SER A 459 13.93 -28.65 8.52
C SER A 459 15.14 -28.53 7.59
N GLY A 460 15.67 -29.66 7.11
CA GLY A 460 16.79 -29.66 6.18
C GLY A 460 16.47 -29.00 4.83
N ALA A 461 15.24 -29.17 4.31
CA ALA A 461 14.83 -28.55 3.06
C ALA A 461 14.79 -27.00 3.15
N LEU A 462 14.31 -26.44 4.27
CA LEU A 462 14.32 -24.99 4.49
C LEU A 462 15.74 -24.43 4.56
N GLU A 463 16.63 -25.11 5.27
CA GLU A 463 18.04 -24.70 5.39
C GLU A 463 18.76 -24.72 4.03
N GLU A 464 18.53 -25.74 3.20
CA GLU A 464 19.07 -25.82 1.83
C GLU A 464 18.58 -24.67 0.93
N MET A 465 17.38 -24.16 1.19
CA MET A 465 16.80 -22.99 0.50
C MET A 465 17.23 -21.65 1.12
N GLY A 466 18.09 -21.68 2.14
CA GLY A 466 18.56 -20.48 2.83
C GLY A 466 17.50 -19.82 3.72
N LEU A 467 16.59 -20.61 4.28
CA LEU A 467 15.59 -20.18 5.26
C LEU A 467 15.87 -20.83 6.61
N LYS A 468 15.90 -20.02 7.67
CA LYS A 468 16.03 -20.53 9.05
C LYS A 468 14.69 -21.17 9.47
N PRO A 469 14.65 -22.46 9.87
CA PRO A 469 13.46 -23.07 10.43
C PRO A 469 13.22 -22.53 11.84
N VAL A 470 12.20 -21.67 12.00
CA VAL A 470 11.85 -21.07 13.31
C VAL A 470 10.93 -21.99 14.10
N ALA A 471 9.97 -22.64 13.42
CA ALA A 471 9.15 -23.70 14.02
C ALA A 471 8.62 -24.66 12.94
N ILE A 472 8.52 -25.95 13.27
CA ILE A 472 7.96 -26.97 12.37
C ILE A 472 6.88 -27.73 13.14
N LEU A 473 5.62 -27.48 12.81
CA LEU A 473 4.47 -27.95 13.57
C LEU A 473 3.90 -29.24 12.97
N PRO A 474 3.75 -30.32 13.75
CA PRO A 474 3.16 -31.55 13.27
C PRO A 474 1.65 -31.41 13.00
N TYR A 475 1.12 -32.26 12.13
CA TYR A 475 -0.31 -32.32 11.81
C TYR A 475 -1.12 -32.89 12.99
N GLU A 476 -2.11 -32.11 13.47
CA GLU A 476 -3.00 -32.52 14.55
C GLU A 476 -4.48 -32.43 14.15
N ASP A 477 -5.17 -33.58 14.14
CA ASP A 477 -6.55 -33.73 13.64
C ASP A 477 -7.53 -32.71 14.26
N LYS A 478 -7.35 -32.36 15.53
CA LYS A 478 -8.19 -31.38 16.25
C LYS A 478 -8.04 -29.95 15.73
N LEU A 479 -6.87 -29.56 15.25
CA LEU A 479 -6.66 -28.24 14.66
C LEU A 479 -7.16 -28.23 13.22
N TYR A 480 -6.80 -29.26 12.43
CA TYR A 480 -6.97 -29.27 10.98
C TYR A 480 -8.36 -29.68 10.45
N LYS A 481 -9.27 -30.10 11.33
CA LYS A 481 -10.63 -30.53 10.95
C LYS A 481 -11.70 -29.74 11.70
N LYS A 482 -12.88 -29.67 11.07
CA LYS A 482 -14.06 -29.04 11.67
C LYS A 482 -14.59 -29.88 12.83
N THR A 483 -15.14 -29.20 13.81
CA THR A 483 -15.86 -29.76 14.95
C THR A 483 -17.36 -29.65 14.72
N THR A 484 -18.16 -30.42 15.48
CA THR A 484 -19.61 -30.28 15.41
C THR A 484 -20.12 -28.90 15.82
N ALA A 485 -19.45 -28.23 16.77
CA ALA A 485 -19.76 -26.85 17.16
C ALA A 485 -19.52 -25.86 16.01
N GLU A 486 -18.41 -26.01 15.27
CA GLU A 486 -18.13 -25.20 14.08
C GLU A 486 -19.18 -25.43 12.98
N CYS A 487 -19.62 -26.67 12.76
CA CYS A 487 -20.69 -26.97 11.80
C CYS A 487 -22.01 -26.28 12.15
N VAL A 488 -22.36 -26.18 13.44
CA VAL A 488 -23.55 -25.42 13.88
C VAL A 488 -23.37 -23.92 13.61
N ARG A 489 -22.21 -23.34 13.88
CA ARG A 489 -21.95 -21.91 13.62
C ARG A 489 -21.98 -21.55 12.13
N ILE A 490 -21.44 -22.42 11.28
CA ILE A 490 -21.45 -22.24 9.81
C ILE A 490 -22.89 -22.20 9.27
N LEU A 491 -23.79 -22.95 9.90
CA LEU A 491 -25.21 -22.98 9.55
C LEU A 491 -25.97 -22.03 10.47
N GLU A 492 -25.99 -20.74 10.15
CA GLU A 492 -26.60 -19.69 10.99
C GLU A 492 -28.04 -19.97 11.47
N ASP A 493 -28.80 -20.75 10.70
CA ASP A 493 -30.18 -21.16 11.00
C ASP A 493 -30.27 -22.52 11.73
N ALA A 494 -29.13 -23.09 12.13
CA ALA A 494 -29.08 -24.40 12.75
C ALA A 494 -29.54 -24.39 14.21
N GLN A 495 -30.36 -25.37 14.55
CA GLN A 495 -30.84 -25.62 15.90
C GLN A 495 -30.39 -27.00 16.37
N VAL A 496 -29.81 -27.08 17.56
CA VAL A 496 -29.52 -28.38 18.20
C VAL A 496 -30.82 -28.90 18.82
N LEU A 497 -31.39 -29.97 18.26
CA LEU A 497 -32.62 -30.60 18.73
C LEU A 497 -32.38 -31.64 19.84
N HIS A 498 -31.20 -32.26 19.87
CA HIS A 498 -30.83 -33.27 20.87
C HIS A 498 -29.32 -33.31 21.06
N GLY A 499 -28.87 -33.61 22.29
CA GLY A 499 -27.46 -33.65 22.66
C GLY A 499 -26.79 -32.26 22.70
N SER A 500 -25.46 -32.25 22.79
CA SER A 500 -24.65 -31.02 22.73
C SER A 500 -23.69 -31.06 21.56
N ALA A 501 -23.72 -30.05 20.69
CA ALA A 501 -22.68 -29.85 19.68
C ALA A 501 -21.40 -29.35 20.37
N GLY A 502 -20.38 -30.20 20.44
CA GLY A 502 -19.11 -29.91 21.13
C GLY A 502 -17.91 -29.93 20.18
N GLU A 503 -16.72 -30.04 20.76
CA GLU A 503 -15.44 -30.08 20.02
C GLU A 503 -15.12 -31.45 19.38
N GLY A 504 -16.14 -32.30 19.17
CA GLY A 504 -15.98 -33.57 18.46
C GLY A 504 -15.55 -33.36 17.01
N VAL A 505 -14.41 -33.92 16.63
CA VAL A 505 -13.82 -33.78 15.27
C VAL A 505 -14.66 -34.53 14.25
N VAL A 506 -15.10 -33.80 13.21
CA VAL A 506 -15.77 -34.34 12.03
C VAL A 506 -14.71 -34.86 11.08
N LYS A 507 -14.58 -36.19 11.01
CA LYS A 507 -13.62 -36.86 10.11
C LYS A 507 -14.15 -36.92 8.68
N LYS A 508 -15.47 -37.10 8.50
CA LYS A 508 -16.14 -37.29 7.21
C LYS A 508 -17.52 -36.63 7.20
N ILE A 509 -18.01 -36.24 6.03
CA ILE A 509 -19.38 -35.76 5.83
C ILE A 509 -20.04 -36.67 4.80
N LYS A 510 -21.23 -37.21 5.11
CA LYS A 510 -21.95 -38.13 4.22
C LYS A 510 -23.41 -37.75 4.09
N VAL A 511 -23.90 -37.66 2.86
CA VAL A 511 -25.32 -37.47 2.57
C VAL A 511 -26.00 -38.83 2.52
N PHE A 512 -27.02 -39.01 3.36
CA PHE A 512 -27.75 -40.26 3.49
C PHE A 512 -29.12 -40.18 2.80
N THR A 513 -29.22 -40.85 1.66
CA THR A 513 -30.47 -40.97 0.88
C THR A 513 -30.94 -42.42 0.70
N GLN A 514 -30.11 -43.40 1.08
CA GLN A 514 -30.32 -44.83 0.84
C GLN A 514 -31.31 -45.47 1.82
N GLN A 515 -31.59 -46.77 1.66
CA GLN A 515 -32.39 -47.52 2.63
C GLN A 515 -31.57 -47.80 3.90
N VAL A 516 -32.26 -47.96 5.03
CA VAL A 516 -31.61 -48.21 6.33
C VAL A 516 -30.75 -49.48 6.31
N ALA A 517 -31.16 -50.53 5.56
CA ALA A 517 -30.38 -51.76 5.46
C ALA A 517 -28.98 -51.51 4.89
N ASP A 518 -28.87 -50.70 3.83
CA ASP A 518 -27.61 -50.39 3.15
C ASP A 518 -26.64 -49.60 4.06
N PHE A 519 -27.19 -48.75 4.93
CA PHE A 519 -26.42 -48.02 5.95
C PHE A 519 -25.75 -48.96 6.95
N MET A 520 -26.52 -49.94 7.43
CA MET A 520 -26.07 -50.87 8.48
C MET A 520 -24.94 -51.78 7.99
N GLU A 521 -24.85 -52.05 6.68
CA GLU A 521 -23.77 -52.83 6.08
C GLU A 521 -22.40 -52.14 6.12
N HIS A 522 -22.36 -50.81 6.25
CA HIS A 522 -21.12 -50.02 6.18
C HIS A 522 -20.83 -49.22 7.45
N LEU A 523 -21.57 -49.48 8.53
CA LEU A 523 -21.58 -48.65 9.73
C LEU A 523 -20.22 -48.61 10.46
N ASP A 524 -19.43 -49.66 10.34
CA ASP A 524 -18.06 -49.76 10.86
C ASP A 524 -17.07 -48.81 10.17
N GLN A 525 -17.41 -48.30 8.99
CA GLN A 525 -16.58 -47.36 8.22
C GLN A 525 -16.91 -45.89 8.51
N GLU A 526 -17.91 -45.63 9.36
CA GLU A 526 -18.52 -44.31 9.59
C GLU A 526 -18.06 -43.63 10.91
N GLU A 527 -16.95 -44.06 11.49
CA GLU A 527 -16.40 -43.43 12.69
C GLU A 527 -16.08 -41.94 12.45
N GLY A 528 -16.62 -41.06 13.31
CA GLY A 528 -16.44 -39.61 13.19
C GLY A 528 -17.13 -39.00 11.97
N THR A 529 -18.08 -39.71 11.33
CA THR A 529 -18.88 -39.19 10.22
C THR A 529 -20.00 -38.28 10.75
N LEU A 530 -20.17 -37.13 10.11
CA LEU A 530 -21.34 -36.26 10.22
C LEU A 530 -22.32 -36.63 9.10
N ILE A 531 -23.51 -37.10 9.47
CA ILE A 531 -24.51 -37.57 8.51
C ILE A 531 -25.53 -36.48 8.21
N LEU A 532 -25.79 -36.23 6.93
CA LEU A 532 -26.85 -35.31 6.46
C LEU A 532 -28.02 -36.12 5.90
N THR A 533 -29.23 -35.88 6.39
CA THR A 533 -30.46 -36.50 5.88
C THR A 533 -31.63 -35.52 5.92
N HIS A 534 -32.62 -35.71 5.05
CA HIS A 534 -33.83 -34.89 5.08
C HIS A 534 -34.67 -35.17 6.33
N ALA A 535 -35.27 -34.14 6.93
CA ALA A 535 -36.05 -34.24 8.16
C ALA A 535 -37.25 -35.21 8.08
N SER A 536 -37.75 -35.50 6.86
CA SER A 536 -38.84 -36.47 6.64
C SER A 536 -38.42 -37.94 6.75
N ARG A 537 -37.12 -38.26 6.78
CA ARG A 537 -36.59 -39.63 6.89
C ARG A 537 -36.51 -40.09 8.35
N VAL A 538 -37.65 -40.09 9.03
CA VAL A 538 -37.76 -40.48 10.45
C VAL A 538 -37.26 -41.92 10.68
N ASP A 539 -37.46 -42.81 9.70
CA ASP A 539 -36.94 -44.18 9.68
C ASP A 539 -35.40 -44.22 9.80
N ALA A 540 -34.71 -43.37 9.05
CA ALA A 540 -33.25 -43.31 9.03
C ALA A 540 -32.70 -42.73 10.33
N ILE A 541 -33.30 -41.64 10.82
CA ILE A 541 -32.90 -40.96 12.06
C ILE A 541 -32.99 -41.95 13.24
N MET A 542 -34.11 -42.67 13.35
CA MET A 542 -34.33 -43.66 14.41
C MET A 542 -33.35 -44.83 14.33
N ALA A 543 -33.10 -45.33 13.12
CA ALA A 543 -32.15 -46.42 12.93
C ALA A 543 -30.72 -46.02 13.32
N MET A 544 -30.29 -44.81 12.95
CA MET A 544 -28.97 -44.29 13.31
C MET A 544 -28.82 -44.12 14.83
N LEU A 545 -29.82 -43.53 15.50
CA LEU A 545 -29.81 -43.35 16.95
C LEU A 545 -29.78 -44.69 17.71
N LEU A 546 -30.53 -45.69 17.24
CA LEU A 546 -30.53 -47.04 17.80
C LEU A 546 -29.22 -47.78 17.55
N ALA A 547 -28.68 -47.68 16.33
CA ALA A 547 -27.42 -48.30 15.98
C ALA A 547 -26.27 -47.79 16.87
N MET A 548 -26.31 -46.51 17.23
CA MET A 548 -25.33 -45.89 18.12
C MET A 548 -25.44 -46.29 19.60
N GLN A 549 -26.55 -46.90 20.02
CA GLN A 549 -26.64 -47.51 21.35
C GLN A 549 -26.11 -48.96 21.38
N SER A 550 -25.91 -49.57 20.22
CA SER A 550 -25.44 -50.95 20.13
C SER A 550 -23.97 -51.05 20.48
N ALA A 551 -23.64 -51.89 21.47
CA ALA A 551 -22.24 -52.18 21.83
C ALA A 551 -21.46 -52.91 20.70
N ASN A 552 -22.17 -53.42 19.68
CA ASN A 552 -21.58 -54.13 18.55
C ASN A 552 -21.22 -53.24 17.36
N VAL A 553 -21.48 -51.93 17.45
CA VAL A 553 -21.15 -50.97 16.40
C VAL A 553 -19.83 -50.29 16.75
N PRO A 554 -18.75 -50.53 15.98
CA PRO A 554 -17.47 -49.85 16.21
C PRO A 554 -17.54 -48.42 15.67
N GLY A 555 -17.15 -47.46 16.52
CA GLY A 555 -17.09 -46.04 16.18
C GLY A 555 -18.36 -45.26 16.51
N LYS A 556 -18.18 -44.02 16.99
CA LYS A 556 -19.27 -43.08 17.24
C LYS A 556 -19.37 -42.11 16.07
N LEU A 557 -20.59 -41.86 15.60
CA LEU A 557 -20.87 -40.77 14.66
C LEU A 557 -20.49 -39.43 15.30
N ALA A 558 -20.03 -38.47 14.49
CA ALA A 558 -19.80 -37.11 14.96
C ALA A 558 -21.13 -36.40 15.26
N GLY A 559 -22.15 -36.61 14.43
CA GLY A 559 -23.47 -36.03 14.60
C GLY A 559 -24.41 -36.31 13.42
N ILE A 560 -25.66 -35.86 13.56
CA ILE A 560 -26.69 -35.98 12.52
C ILE A 560 -27.24 -34.58 12.22
N ILE A 561 -27.26 -34.18 10.94
CA ILE A 561 -27.90 -32.94 10.47
C ILE A 561 -29.18 -33.26 9.68
N LEU A 562 -30.29 -32.68 10.12
CA LEU A 562 -31.60 -32.76 9.51
C LEU A 562 -31.82 -31.54 8.60
N THR A 563 -31.91 -31.78 7.30
CA THR A 563 -32.05 -30.73 6.27
C THR A 563 -33.51 -30.56 5.85
N GLY A 564 -33.90 -29.37 5.42
CA GLY A 564 -35.29 -29.04 5.06
C GLY A 564 -36.23 -29.02 6.27
N TYR A 565 -35.69 -28.71 7.45
CA TYR A 565 -36.44 -28.68 8.69
C TYR A 565 -37.24 -27.37 8.81
N GLU A 566 -38.55 -27.50 9.02
CA GLU A 566 -39.44 -26.40 9.39
C GLU A 566 -40.13 -26.76 10.71
N GLU A 567 -39.96 -25.96 11.75
CA GLU A 567 -40.47 -26.24 13.10
C GLU A 567 -42.00 -26.45 13.10
N GLU A 568 -42.73 -25.67 12.30
CA GLU A 568 -44.19 -25.76 12.15
C GLU A 568 -44.66 -27.04 11.46
N LYS A 569 -43.79 -27.69 10.67
CA LYS A 569 -44.05 -28.96 9.98
C LYS A 569 -43.38 -30.14 10.67
N MET A 570 -42.78 -29.93 11.85
CA MET A 570 -42.11 -30.99 12.57
C MET A 570 -43.10 -32.09 12.94
N ASN A 571 -42.69 -33.33 12.70
CA ASN A 571 -43.43 -34.50 13.13
C ASN A 571 -43.45 -34.56 14.68
N PRO A 572 -44.60 -34.40 15.36
CA PRO A 572 -44.66 -34.34 16.82
C PRO A 572 -44.13 -35.60 17.50
N GLN A 573 -44.19 -36.74 16.80
CA GLN A 573 -43.68 -38.01 17.30
C GLN A 573 -42.14 -38.04 17.28
N LEU A 574 -41.46 -37.39 16.33
CA LEU A 574 -40.00 -37.28 16.32
C LEU A 574 -39.51 -36.49 17.55
N GLN A 575 -40.14 -35.35 17.83
CA GLN A 575 -39.79 -34.53 18.99
C GLN A 575 -40.03 -35.26 20.32
N TYR A 576 -41.15 -35.98 20.44
CA TYR A 576 -41.43 -36.82 21.60
C TYR A 576 -40.34 -37.89 21.82
N ILE A 577 -39.84 -38.50 20.74
CA ILE A 577 -38.80 -39.52 20.84
C ILE A 577 -37.45 -38.91 21.21
N LEU A 578 -37.03 -37.81 20.57
CA LEU A 578 -35.77 -37.13 20.89
C LEU A 578 -35.72 -36.73 22.37
N ASN A 579 -36.81 -36.18 22.90
CA ASN A 579 -36.95 -35.83 24.32
C ASN A 579 -36.80 -37.04 25.26
N GLY A 580 -37.08 -38.26 24.79
CA GLY A 580 -36.95 -39.50 25.56
C GLY A 580 -35.55 -40.14 25.54
N LEU A 581 -34.59 -39.58 24.78
CA LEU A 581 -33.26 -40.16 24.56
C LEU A 581 -32.17 -39.52 25.45
N GLU A 582 -32.47 -39.24 26.73
CA GLU A 582 -31.58 -38.53 27.66
C GLU A 582 -30.18 -39.16 27.83
N HIS A 583 -30.01 -40.46 27.54
CA HIS A 583 -28.73 -41.17 27.67
C HIS A 583 -27.95 -41.31 26.35
N VAL A 584 -28.46 -40.79 25.23
CA VAL A 584 -27.77 -40.80 23.93
C VAL A 584 -27.09 -39.45 23.70
N ASN A 585 -25.77 -39.40 23.82
CA ASN A 585 -25.00 -38.17 23.62
C ASN A 585 -24.49 -38.05 22.16
N ILE A 586 -25.43 -37.88 21.22
CA ILE A 586 -25.12 -37.59 19.82
C ILE A 586 -25.85 -36.31 19.43
N PRO A 587 -25.15 -35.30 18.90
CA PRO A 587 -25.79 -34.07 18.47
C PRO A 587 -26.69 -34.33 17.26
N VAL A 588 -27.97 -34.02 17.41
CA VAL A 588 -28.95 -33.93 16.32
C VAL A 588 -29.20 -32.46 16.06
N ILE A 589 -28.78 -31.99 14.89
CA ILE A 589 -28.82 -30.60 14.46
C ILE A 589 -29.85 -30.50 13.34
N ALA A 590 -30.63 -29.43 13.29
CA ALA A 590 -31.62 -29.20 12.26
C ALA A 590 -31.40 -27.85 11.57
N THR A 591 -31.62 -27.78 10.26
CA THR A 591 -31.51 -26.57 9.44
C THR A 591 -32.62 -26.54 8.40
N SER A 592 -33.09 -25.32 8.09
CA SER A 592 -34.10 -25.06 7.06
C SER A 592 -33.56 -25.26 5.64
N ARG A 593 -32.24 -25.28 5.47
CA ARG A 593 -31.55 -25.43 4.18
C ARG A 593 -31.73 -26.83 3.60
N ASP A 594 -31.70 -26.94 2.27
CA ASP A 594 -31.70 -28.23 1.57
C ASP A 594 -30.35 -28.97 1.71
N THR A 595 -30.36 -30.27 1.42
CA THR A 595 -29.21 -31.15 1.65
C THR A 595 -27.94 -30.75 0.89
N TRP A 596 -28.08 -30.25 -0.35
CA TRP A 596 -26.93 -29.85 -1.16
C TRP A 596 -26.32 -28.56 -0.61
N THR A 597 -27.15 -27.57 -0.31
CA THR A 597 -26.73 -26.28 0.25
C THR A 597 -26.07 -26.48 1.62
N THR A 598 -26.61 -27.34 2.48
CA THR A 598 -25.99 -27.68 3.78
C THR A 598 -24.63 -28.36 3.62
N ALA A 599 -24.52 -29.39 2.75
CA ALA A 599 -23.27 -30.10 2.53
C ALA A 599 -22.18 -29.17 1.98
N SER A 600 -22.54 -28.32 1.01
CA SER A 600 -21.62 -27.37 0.38
C SER A 600 -21.15 -26.32 1.37
N ALA A 601 -22.06 -25.73 2.17
CA ALA A 601 -21.71 -24.75 3.19
C ALA A 601 -20.69 -25.27 4.21
N ILE A 602 -20.88 -26.49 4.73
CA ILE A 602 -19.94 -27.08 5.71
C ILE A 602 -18.60 -27.42 5.04
N LYS A 603 -18.61 -27.90 3.80
CA LYS A 603 -17.39 -28.27 3.08
C LYS A 603 -16.55 -27.06 2.70
N GLU A 604 -17.18 -26.00 2.19
CA GLU A 604 -16.53 -24.78 1.68
C GLU A 604 -16.11 -23.81 2.79
N ALA A 605 -16.77 -23.86 3.95
CA ALA A 605 -16.40 -23.02 5.08
C ALA A 605 -14.95 -23.29 5.51
N PRO A 606 -14.13 -22.27 5.81
CA PRO A 606 -12.78 -22.50 6.31
C PRO A 606 -12.80 -22.98 7.76
N VAL A 607 -11.67 -23.50 8.24
CA VAL A 607 -11.43 -23.76 9.67
C VAL A 607 -10.68 -22.56 10.22
N PHE A 608 -11.22 -21.89 11.25
CA PHE A 608 -10.59 -20.75 11.92
C PHE A 608 -10.77 -20.86 13.43
N LEU A 609 -9.85 -20.29 14.20
CA LEU A 609 -9.98 -20.20 15.65
C LEU A 609 -10.85 -18.99 16.03
N THR A 610 -11.75 -19.22 16.99
CA THR A 610 -12.52 -18.17 17.68
C THR A 610 -12.12 -18.17 19.15
N SER A 611 -12.36 -17.09 19.88
CA SER A 611 -12.09 -16.99 21.33
C SER A 611 -12.72 -18.13 22.15
N ASP A 612 -13.88 -18.62 21.73
CA ASP A 612 -14.54 -19.78 22.35
C ASP A 612 -13.85 -21.14 22.10
N SER A 613 -12.84 -21.22 21.23
CA SER A 613 -12.17 -22.46 20.82
C SER A 613 -11.04 -22.85 21.78
N VAL A 614 -11.36 -22.95 23.07
CA VAL A 614 -10.37 -23.02 24.17
C VAL A 614 -9.40 -24.21 24.05
N GLU A 615 -9.87 -25.42 23.72
CA GLU A 615 -8.94 -26.56 23.60
C GLU A 615 -8.04 -26.43 22.38
N LYS A 616 -8.56 -25.94 21.24
CA LYS A 616 -7.76 -25.74 20.02
C LYS A 616 -6.70 -24.66 20.21
N ILE A 617 -7.05 -23.53 20.84
CA ILE A 617 -6.09 -22.46 21.17
C ILE A 617 -4.97 -23.02 22.06
N SER A 618 -5.34 -23.75 23.12
CA SER A 618 -4.38 -24.37 24.04
C SER A 618 -3.45 -25.35 23.33
N LEU A 619 -3.99 -26.16 22.42
CA LEU A 619 -3.23 -27.12 21.62
C LEU A 619 -2.28 -26.41 20.65
N SER A 620 -2.72 -25.35 19.96
CA SER A 620 -1.87 -24.57 19.06
C SER A 620 -0.67 -23.95 19.78
N CYS A 621 -0.91 -23.27 20.91
CA CYS A 621 0.16 -22.70 21.74
C CYS A 621 1.14 -23.77 22.22
N ALA A 622 0.63 -24.91 22.70
CA ALA A 622 1.47 -26.00 23.18
C ALA A 622 2.32 -26.63 22.07
N LEU A 623 1.81 -26.74 20.84
CA LEU A 623 2.57 -27.26 19.70
C LEU A 623 3.68 -26.30 19.29
N LEU A 624 3.41 -24.99 19.23
CA LEU A 624 4.44 -24.00 18.92
C LEU A 624 5.53 -24.00 20.00
N ASP A 625 5.14 -23.94 21.29
CA ASP A 625 6.08 -23.94 22.41
C ASP A 625 7.04 -25.14 22.40
N GLN A 626 6.57 -26.32 21.94
CA GLN A 626 7.39 -27.54 21.89
C GLN A 626 8.32 -27.62 20.68
N ASN A 627 8.02 -26.90 19.59
CA ASN A 627 8.69 -27.07 18.30
C ASN A 627 9.35 -25.77 17.78
N MET A 628 9.33 -24.69 18.56
CA MET A 628 9.94 -23.41 18.20
C MET A 628 11.39 -23.30 18.68
N ASP A 629 12.23 -22.65 17.88
CA ASP A 629 13.59 -22.28 18.24
C ASP A 629 13.62 -21.21 19.33
N GLU A 630 14.14 -21.55 20.52
CA GLU A 630 14.27 -20.62 21.64
C GLU A 630 15.25 -19.47 21.35
N GLU A 631 16.30 -19.71 20.56
CA GLU A 631 17.30 -18.69 20.22
C GLU A 631 16.67 -17.56 19.39
N PHE A 632 15.63 -17.87 18.60
CA PHE A 632 14.87 -16.87 17.85
C PHE A 632 14.14 -15.91 18.79
N VAL A 633 13.50 -16.42 19.85
CA VAL A 633 12.77 -15.57 20.80
C VAL A 633 13.74 -14.72 21.61
N ASP A 634 14.83 -15.31 22.10
CA ASP A 634 15.86 -14.59 22.85
C ASP A 634 16.47 -13.45 22.01
N PHE A 635 16.75 -13.71 20.73
CA PHE A 635 17.24 -12.70 19.81
C PHE A 635 16.31 -11.46 19.69
N PHE A 636 14.99 -11.66 19.63
CA PHE A 636 14.01 -10.57 19.54
C PHE A 636 13.70 -9.91 20.90
N VAL A 637 14.00 -10.58 22.01
CA VAL A 637 13.79 -10.09 23.38
C VAL A 637 15.01 -9.33 23.92
N ASP A 638 16.22 -9.64 23.47
CA ASP A 638 17.44 -8.95 23.88
C ASP A 638 17.66 -7.62 23.12
N ASP A 639 17.90 -6.52 23.85
CA ASP A 639 18.17 -5.17 23.30
C ASP A 639 19.37 -5.14 22.32
N ALA A 640 20.33 -6.06 22.51
CA ALA A 640 21.49 -6.19 21.65
C ALA A 640 21.17 -6.86 20.30
N GLY A 641 20.26 -7.84 20.26
CA GLY A 641 19.88 -8.56 19.04
C GLY A 641 18.91 -7.77 18.16
N ALA A 642 17.95 -7.08 18.77
CA ALA A 642 17.01 -6.21 18.04
C ALA A 642 17.70 -5.03 17.35
N GLY A 643 18.80 -4.50 17.90
CA GLY A 643 19.64 -3.49 17.23
C GLY A 643 20.46 -4.03 16.05
N GLU A 644 20.57 -5.34 15.90
CA GLU A 644 21.22 -6.00 14.75
C GLU A 644 20.26 -6.31 13.59
N MET A 645 18.96 -6.50 13.86
CA MET A 645 17.88 -6.69 12.85
C MET A 645 17.00 -5.43 12.63
N GLY A 646 17.14 -4.40 13.47
CA GLY A 646 16.39 -3.16 13.37
C GLY A 646 16.86 -2.37 12.15
N GLY A 647 16.12 -2.50 11.05
CA GLY A 647 16.41 -1.79 9.81
C GLY A 647 16.56 -0.29 10.04
N ASP A 648 17.53 0.32 9.37
CA ASP A 648 17.57 1.77 9.22
C ASP A 648 16.18 2.27 8.78
N ILE A 649 15.72 3.40 9.34
CA ILE A 649 14.39 3.97 9.04
C ILE A 649 14.18 3.95 7.53
N GLY A 650 13.12 3.24 7.08
CA GLY A 650 12.79 3.14 5.67
C GLY A 650 12.52 4.53 5.05
N PRO A 651 12.83 4.75 3.75
CA PRO A 651 12.66 6.06 3.11
C PRO A 651 11.28 6.70 3.28
N LYS A 652 10.22 5.90 3.13
CA LYS A 652 8.83 6.38 3.28
C LYS A 652 8.51 6.76 4.73
N LEU A 653 8.95 5.94 5.69
CA LEU A 653 8.79 6.23 7.12
C LEU A 653 9.54 7.50 7.52
N PHE A 654 10.74 7.70 6.99
CA PHE A 654 11.52 8.91 7.22
C PHE A 654 10.81 10.16 6.67
N GLN A 655 10.33 10.11 5.43
CA GLN A 655 9.57 11.23 4.83
C GLN A 655 8.30 11.56 5.62
N HIS A 656 7.55 10.54 6.03
CA HIS A 656 6.36 10.74 6.85
C HIS A 656 6.73 11.35 8.22
N SER A 657 7.78 10.83 8.87
CA SER A 657 8.29 11.31 10.15
C SER A 657 8.63 12.80 10.10
N ILE A 658 9.36 13.26 9.08
CA ILE A 658 9.74 14.68 8.97
C ILE A 658 8.53 15.58 8.68
N PHE A 659 7.55 15.13 7.88
CA PHE A 659 6.34 15.90 7.62
C PHE A 659 5.47 16.04 8.87
N SER A 660 5.29 14.94 9.60
CA SER A 660 4.55 14.92 10.87
C SER A 660 5.21 15.79 11.94
N LYS A 661 6.54 15.72 12.09
CA LYS A 661 7.31 16.59 13.01
C LYS A 661 7.18 18.08 12.64
N ALA A 662 7.36 18.43 11.36
CA ALA A 662 7.22 19.82 10.92
C ALA A 662 5.80 20.36 11.15
N ARG A 663 4.77 19.54 10.85
CA ARG A 663 3.36 19.88 11.10
C ARG A 663 3.08 20.17 12.56
N ALA A 664 3.70 19.44 13.50
CA ALA A 664 3.55 19.71 14.93
C ALA A 664 4.25 21.01 15.37
N LEU A 665 5.39 21.35 14.76
CA LEU A 665 6.20 22.52 15.14
C LEU A 665 5.65 23.86 14.61
N GLN A 666 5.07 23.88 13.40
CA GLN A 666 4.51 25.08 12.76
C GLN A 666 5.43 26.33 12.76
N LYS A 667 6.75 26.13 12.56
CA LYS A 667 7.71 27.25 12.47
C LYS A 667 7.51 28.08 11.22
N THR A 668 7.93 29.35 11.27
CA THR A 668 7.85 30.30 10.17
C THR A 668 9.13 30.27 9.34
N ILE A 669 9.02 29.89 8.08
CA ILE A 669 10.14 29.79 7.14
C ILE A 669 10.02 30.89 6.08
N VAL A 670 11.08 31.67 5.92
CA VAL A 670 11.17 32.70 4.87
C VAL A 670 11.77 32.12 3.59
N LEU A 671 11.12 32.40 2.47
CA LEU A 671 11.53 32.04 1.11
C LEU A 671 11.85 33.34 0.35
N PRO A 672 13.14 33.71 0.21
CA PRO A 672 13.55 34.99 -0.37
C PRO A 672 13.30 35.15 -1.87
N GLU A 673 13.03 34.06 -2.58
CA GLU A 673 13.05 33.99 -4.04
C GLU A 673 11.64 33.94 -4.63
N GLY A 674 10.74 34.83 -4.20
CA GLY A 674 9.33 34.84 -4.60
C GLY A 674 9.08 35.10 -6.09
N ASP A 675 10.07 35.61 -6.81
CA ASP A 675 10.02 35.74 -8.27
C ASP A 675 10.28 34.41 -9.00
N ASP A 676 10.69 33.34 -8.32
CA ASP A 676 10.84 32.00 -8.93
C ASP A 676 9.53 31.21 -8.85
N ILE A 677 9.05 30.75 -10.01
CA ILE A 677 7.78 30.01 -10.11
C ILE A 677 7.77 28.73 -9.27
N ARG A 678 8.91 28.04 -9.10
CA ARG A 678 9.03 26.81 -8.30
C ARG A 678 8.88 27.10 -6.81
N VAL A 679 9.39 28.25 -6.36
CA VAL A 679 9.32 28.69 -4.96
C VAL A 679 7.88 29.07 -4.61
N VAL A 680 7.17 29.72 -5.54
CA VAL A 680 5.74 30.01 -5.42
C VAL A 680 4.90 28.73 -5.30
N GLU A 681 5.17 27.73 -6.15
CA GLU A 681 4.50 26.43 -6.10
C GLU A 681 4.76 25.70 -4.78
N ALA A 682 6.03 25.66 -4.34
CA ALA A 682 6.42 25.04 -3.07
C ALA A 682 5.78 25.74 -1.86
N ALA A 683 5.70 27.08 -1.87
CA ALA A 683 5.04 27.85 -0.82
C ALA A 683 3.57 27.47 -0.65
N SER A 684 2.86 27.27 -1.77
CA SER A 684 1.47 26.77 -1.76
C SER A 684 1.42 25.36 -1.17
N ILE A 685 2.23 24.41 -1.65
CA ILE A 685 2.25 23.03 -1.13
C ILE A 685 2.51 22.98 0.38
N LEU A 686 3.49 23.74 0.87
CA LEU A 686 3.89 23.78 2.29
C LEU A 686 2.74 24.27 3.19
N THR A 687 2.00 25.28 2.74
CA THR A 687 0.88 25.87 3.48
C THR A 687 -0.40 25.06 3.36
N THR A 688 -0.75 24.57 2.16
CA THR A 688 -1.92 23.70 1.95
C THR A 688 -1.82 22.40 2.74
N ARG A 689 -0.63 21.78 2.80
CA ARG A 689 -0.37 20.58 3.62
C ARG A 689 -0.15 20.88 5.11
N LYS A 690 -0.22 22.15 5.52
CA LYS A 690 0.01 22.64 6.88
C LYS A 690 1.34 22.15 7.47
N LEU A 691 2.42 22.15 6.68
CA LEU A 691 3.73 21.64 7.13
C LEU A 691 4.52 22.70 7.90
N CYS A 692 4.44 23.97 7.47
CA CYS A 692 5.04 25.11 8.15
C CYS A 692 4.37 26.41 7.68
N LYS A 693 4.62 27.51 8.40
CA LYS A 693 4.16 28.85 7.98
C LYS A 693 5.17 29.43 7.01
N ILE A 694 4.70 30.06 5.93
CA ILE A 694 5.57 30.56 4.86
C ILE A 694 5.46 32.08 4.74
N GLN A 695 6.63 32.73 4.74
CA GLN A 695 6.81 34.13 4.34
C GLN A 695 7.54 34.17 3.01
N LEU A 696 6.89 34.69 1.97
CA LEU A 696 7.44 34.76 0.62
C LEU A 696 7.86 36.20 0.31
N VAL A 697 9.15 36.42 0.05
CA VAL A 697 9.69 37.77 -0.22
C VAL A 697 9.77 37.99 -1.73
N GLY A 698 9.23 39.11 -2.22
CA GLY A 698 9.30 39.47 -3.63
C GLY A 698 8.24 40.49 -4.04
N ASN A 699 8.11 40.72 -5.35
CA ASN A 699 7.10 41.64 -5.87
C ASN A 699 5.71 40.98 -5.85
N PRO A 700 4.70 41.56 -5.16
CA PRO A 700 3.37 40.96 -5.06
C PRO A 700 2.67 40.76 -6.41
N ALA A 701 2.92 41.63 -7.40
CA ALA A 701 2.33 41.49 -8.73
C ALA A 701 2.90 40.29 -9.49
N THR A 702 4.22 40.06 -9.39
CA THR A 702 4.90 38.90 -9.99
C THR A 702 4.44 37.60 -9.34
N ILE A 703 4.43 37.55 -8.00
CA ILE A 703 3.99 36.38 -7.23
C ILE A 703 2.54 36.03 -7.58
N LYS A 704 1.65 37.03 -7.65
CA LYS A 704 0.25 36.82 -8.03
C LYS A 704 0.10 36.30 -9.46
N ALA A 705 0.89 36.81 -10.41
CA ALA A 705 0.90 36.33 -11.78
C ALA A 705 1.37 34.87 -11.87
N HIS A 706 2.40 34.49 -11.10
CA HIS A 706 2.88 33.11 -11.02
C HIS A 706 1.84 32.19 -10.38
N ALA A 707 1.20 32.61 -9.29
CA ALA A 707 0.13 31.85 -8.65
C ALA A 707 -1.05 31.61 -9.59
N SER A 708 -1.48 32.65 -10.32
CA SER A 708 -2.56 32.55 -11.31
C SER A 708 -2.19 31.63 -12.48
N LYS A 709 -0.93 31.65 -12.92
CA LYS A 709 -0.44 30.77 -13.99
C LYS A 709 -0.42 29.29 -13.56
N LEU A 710 -0.08 29.02 -12.31
CA LEU A 710 -0.01 27.68 -11.75
C LEU A 710 -1.37 27.16 -11.24
N GLY A 711 -2.37 28.04 -11.06
CA GLY A 711 -3.65 27.67 -10.44
C GLY A 711 -3.54 27.34 -8.95
N VAL A 712 -2.54 27.88 -8.26
CA VAL A 712 -2.24 27.56 -6.84
C VAL A 712 -2.79 28.62 -5.89
N ASP A 713 -3.23 28.19 -4.71
CA ASP A 713 -3.69 29.09 -3.65
C ASP A 713 -2.51 29.55 -2.76
N LEU A 714 -2.43 30.86 -2.54
CA LEU A 714 -1.46 31.50 -1.65
C LEU A 714 -2.14 32.26 -0.50
N SER A 715 -3.43 32.05 -0.25
CA SER A 715 -4.19 32.73 0.80
C SER A 715 -3.57 32.62 2.20
N ALA A 716 -2.93 31.49 2.48
CA ALA A 716 -2.23 31.21 3.75
C ALA A 716 -0.74 31.60 3.75
N VAL A 717 -0.21 32.15 2.65
CA VAL A 717 1.19 32.58 2.51
C VAL A 717 1.29 34.09 2.75
N GLU A 718 2.18 34.51 3.65
CA GLU A 718 2.46 35.92 3.88
C GLU A 718 3.41 36.44 2.78
N VAL A 719 2.89 37.27 1.87
CA VAL A 719 3.69 37.88 0.80
C VAL A 719 4.26 39.22 1.28
N ILE A 720 5.58 39.33 1.28
CA ILE A 720 6.31 40.50 1.78
C ILE A 720 6.99 41.22 0.62
N ASN A 721 6.62 42.49 0.42
CA ASN A 721 7.31 43.41 -0.47
C ASN A 721 8.41 44.16 0.31
N PRO A 722 9.71 43.96 0.01
CA PRO A 722 10.81 44.63 0.73
C PRO A 722 10.71 46.17 0.74
N GLU A 723 10.19 46.78 -0.32
CA GLU A 723 10.11 48.25 -0.44
C GLU A 723 9.06 48.88 0.47
N GLU A 724 7.97 48.16 0.71
CA GLU A 724 6.77 48.62 1.42
C GLU A 724 6.66 48.01 2.83
N TYR A 725 7.65 47.22 3.25
CA TYR A 725 7.62 46.52 4.53
C TYR A 725 7.73 47.49 5.71
N GLU A 726 6.77 47.41 6.64
CA GLU A 726 6.64 48.32 7.78
C GLU A 726 7.89 48.36 8.66
N ASP A 727 8.50 47.19 8.90
CA ASP A 727 9.69 47.04 9.75
C ASP A 727 11.03 47.25 9.00
N LEU A 728 11.01 47.71 7.74
CA LEU A 728 12.22 48.00 6.96
C LEU A 728 13.20 48.96 7.68
N PRO A 729 12.76 50.03 8.39
CA PRO A 729 13.66 50.86 9.17
C PRO A 729 14.41 50.08 10.27
N MET A 730 13.73 49.15 10.96
CA MET A 730 14.31 48.33 12.01
C MET A 730 15.35 47.35 11.44
N LEU A 731 15.05 46.71 10.30
CA LEU A 731 15.99 45.85 9.58
C LEU A 731 17.24 46.62 9.14
N THR A 732 17.04 47.84 8.63
CA THR A 732 18.12 48.75 8.18
C THR A 732 19.05 49.11 9.34
N ASP A 733 18.49 49.52 10.48
CA ASP A 733 19.27 49.88 11.67
C ASP A 733 20.08 48.70 12.19
N SER A 734 19.51 47.49 12.16
CA SER A 734 20.18 46.27 12.60
C SER A 734 21.36 45.91 11.69
N LEU A 735 21.16 45.94 10.36
CA LEU A 735 22.22 45.70 9.38
C LEU A 735 23.32 46.76 9.47
N HIS A 736 22.94 48.04 9.59
CA HIS A 736 23.90 49.13 9.76
C HIS A 736 24.75 48.92 11.01
N LYS A 737 24.15 48.68 12.19
CA LYS A 737 24.90 48.38 13.44
C LYS A 737 25.84 47.18 13.28
N ALA A 738 25.40 46.13 12.60
CA ALA A 738 26.23 44.95 12.37
C ALA A 738 27.45 45.24 11.46
N ARG A 739 27.38 46.27 10.60
CA ARG A 739 28.34 46.54 9.52
C ARG A 739 29.01 47.93 9.60
N GLU A 740 28.66 48.76 10.57
CA GLU A 740 29.16 50.13 10.76
C GLU A 740 30.68 50.17 10.89
N MET A 741 31.25 49.26 11.69
CA MET A 741 32.70 49.10 11.86
C MET A 741 33.46 48.75 10.56
N LYS A 742 32.72 48.44 9.48
CA LYS A 742 33.26 48.09 8.16
C LYS A 742 32.88 49.12 7.10
N GLY A 743 32.40 50.30 7.52
CA GLY A 743 32.19 51.47 6.67
C GLY A 743 30.82 51.58 5.99
N MET A 744 29.88 50.67 6.29
CA MET A 744 28.55 50.69 5.66
C MET A 744 27.68 51.81 6.24
N THR A 745 27.17 52.68 5.37
CA THR A 745 26.22 53.75 5.74
C THR A 745 24.79 53.21 5.86
N ALA A 746 23.92 53.91 6.61
CA ALA A 746 22.51 53.52 6.73
C ALA A 746 21.75 53.54 5.39
N ILE A 747 22.13 54.43 4.45
CA ILE A 747 21.55 54.51 3.11
C ILE A 747 21.93 53.26 2.29
N GLU A 748 23.19 52.84 2.35
CA GLU A 748 23.66 51.62 1.68
C GLU A 748 23.02 50.37 2.27
N ALA A 749 22.85 50.31 3.60
CA ALA A 749 22.16 49.21 4.27
C ALA A 749 20.70 49.10 3.80
N ARG A 750 19.97 50.22 3.73
CA ARG A 750 18.59 50.24 3.24
C ARG A 750 18.50 49.80 1.79
N ARG A 751 19.40 50.29 0.93
CA ARG A 751 19.45 49.93 -0.49
C ARG A 751 19.70 48.43 -0.67
N LEU A 752 20.63 47.86 0.08
CA LEU A 752 20.95 46.43 0.01
C LEU A 752 19.75 45.55 0.43
N LEU A 753 19.00 45.93 1.46
CA LEU A 753 17.83 45.17 1.91
C LEU A 753 16.68 45.18 0.91
N VAL A 754 16.55 46.24 0.11
CA VAL A 754 15.55 46.32 -0.96
C VAL A 754 16.00 45.53 -2.21
N GLU A 755 17.29 45.58 -2.55
CA GLU A 755 17.82 44.94 -3.76
C GLU A 755 18.13 43.43 -3.58
N ASP A 756 18.46 42.97 -2.36
CA ASP A 756 18.88 41.59 -2.09
C ASP A 756 17.97 40.92 -1.05
N ALA A 757 17.05 40.10 -1.55
CA ALA A 757 16.09 39.37 -0.73
C ALA A 757 16.74 38.40 0.27
N ASN A 758 17.95 37.89 0.01
CA ASN A 758 18.65 37.02 0.96
C ASN A 758 19.12 37.79 2.19
N TYR A 759 19.64 39.01 2.01
CA TYR A 759 19.95 39.90 3.13
C TYR A 759 18.67 40.25 3.90
N PHE A 760 17.58 40.55 3.19
CA PHE A 760 16.29 40.83 3.82
C PHE A 760 15.79 39.66 4.68
N GLY A 761 15.69 38.45 4.11
CA GLY A 761 15.26 37.24 4.83
C GLY A 761 16.18 36.87 5.99
N THR A 762 17.49 37.03 5.83
CA THR A 762 18.46 36.80 6.92
C THR A 762 18.24 37.76 8.08
N LEU A 763 17.94 39.03 7.81
CA LEU A 763 17.68 40.03 8.86
C LEU A 763 16.32 39.81 9.53
N MET A 764 15.31 39.35 8.78
CA MET A 764 14.04 38.90 9.37
C MET A 764 14.27 37.78 10.39
N MET A 765 15.06 36.78 10.03
CA MET A 765 15.45 35.74 10.97
C MET A 765 16.22 36.30 12.16
N HIS A 766 17.19 37.20 11.94
CA HIS A 766 17.99 37.77 13.01
C HIS A 766 17.15 38.49 14.08
N LEU A 767 16.05 39.13 13.65
CA LEU A 767 15.12 39.86 14.49
C LEU A 767 13.91 39.04 14.94
N ASP A 768 13.98 37.70 14.85
CA ASP A 768 12.93 36.77 15.29
C ASP A 768 11.58 36.97 14.58
N LYS A 769 11.58 37.52 13.36
CA LYS A 769 10.39 37.65 12.49
C LYS A 769 10.14 36.37 11.68
N ALA A 770 11.17 35.55 11.50
CA ALA A 770 11.13 34.21 10.93
C ALA A 770 12.04 33.28 11.74
N ASP A 771 11.74 31.99 11.75
CA ASP A 771 12.50 30.97 12.48
C ASP A 771 13.62 30.34 11.62
N GLY A 772 13.43 30.29 10.30
CA GLY A 772 14.37 29.69 9.35
C GLY A 772 14.27 30.28 7.94
N MET A 773 15.27 30.04 7.10
CA MET A 773 15.31 30.50 5.70
C MET A 773 15.76 29.40 4.75
N VAL A 774 15.11 29.33 3.58
CA VAL A 774 15.52 28.49 2.45
C VAL A 774 15.65 29.35 1.20
N SER A 775 16.82 29.30 0.55
CA SER A 775 17.11 30.06 -0.68
C SER A 775 18.11 29.31 -1.57
N GLY A 776 18.38 29.79 -2.78
CA GLY A 776 19.39 29.22 -3.70
C GLY A 776 18.80 28.65 -4.99
N ALA A 777 17.48 28.63 -5.16
CA ALA A 777 16.84 28.21 -6.39
C ALA A 777 17.18 29.16 -7.56
N ALA A 778 17.30 30.46 -7.28
CA ALA A 778 17.65 31.51 -8.23
C ALA A 778 19.05 32.11 -7.99
N HIS A 779 19.59 32.00 -6.77
CA HIS A 779 20.89 32.55 -6.39
C HIS A 779 22.02 31.51 -6.33
N SER A 780 23.25 31.99 -6.10
CA SER A 780 24.39 31.10 -5.82
C SER A 780 24.47 30.78 -4.33
N SER A 781 25.01 29.62 -3.96
CA SER A 781 25.23 29.22 -2.56
C SER A 781 25.99 30.26 -1.75
N ALA A 782 26.96 30.94 -2.38
CA ALA A 782 27.70 32.03 -1.76
C ALA A 782 26.81 33.22 -1.38
N ASN A 783 25.75 33.50 -2.14
CA ASN A 783 24.80 34.58 -1.85
C ASN A 783 23.82 34.21 -0.73
N THR A 784 23.45 32.93 -0.58
CA THR A 784 22.64 32.45 0.53
C THR A 784 23.42 32.45 1.85
N ILE A 785 24.67 31.98 1.82
CA ILE A 785 25.48 31.73 3.03
C ILE A 785 26.17 32.98 3.56
N ARG A 786 26.64 33.87 2.67
CA ARG A 786 27.33 35.11 3.07
C ARG A 786 26.52 35.97 4.05
N PRO A 787 25.24 36.30 3.81
CA PRO A 787 24.47 37.10 4.77
C PRO A 787 24.28 36.33 6.09
N ALA A 788 24.01 35.02 6.06
CA ALA A 788 23.90 34.19 7.25
C ALA A 788 25.16 34.24 8.13
N LEU A 789 26.35 34.11 7.54
CA LEU A 789 27.61 34.23 8.27
C LEU A 789 27.88 35.64 8.82
N GLN A 790 27.46 36.68 8.10
CA GLN A 790 27.68 38.07 8.53
C GLN A 790 26.75 38.50 9.67
N VAL A 791 25.52 37.97 9.70
CA VAL A 791 24.44 38.45 10.58
C VAL A 791 24.09 37.41 11.65
N ILE A 792 23.69 36.20 11.22
CA ILE A 792 23.30 35.10 12.12
C ILE A 792 24.52 34.56 12.87
N LYS A 793 25.67 34.41 12.20
CA LYS A 793 26.93 33.86 12.73
C LYS A 793 26.82 32.39 13.18
N MET A 794 27.97 31.81 13.53
CA MET A 794 28.12 30.43 13.99
C MET A 794 27.53 30.20 15.38
N ALA A 795 27.04 28.99 15.62
CA ALA A 795 26.57 28.51 16.91
C ALA A 795 27.69 28.60 17.97
N PRO A 796 27.35 28.78 19.27
CA PRO A 796 28.35 28.78 20.33
C PRO A 796 29.19 27.49 20.30
N GLY A 797 30.51 27.63 20.21
CA GLY A 797 31.44 26.49 20.15
C GLY A 797 31.70 25.92 18.75
N ALA A 798 30.95 26.34 17.72
CA ALA A 798 31.22 25.95 16.33
C ALA A 798 32.32 26.84 15.73
N SER A 799 33.33 26.24 15.11
CA SER A 799 34.37 26.95 14.36
C SER A 799 34.15 26.90 12.85
N ASN A 800 33.26 26.02 12.39
CA ASN A 800 32.96 25.79 10.99
C ASN A 800 31.46 25.67 10.68
N VAL A 801 31.08 25.92 9.42
CA VAL A 801 29.77 25.59 8.85
C VAL A 801 29.96 24.47 7.84
N SER A 802 29.13 23.45 7.92
CA SER A 802 29.19 22.28 7.04
C SER A 802 27.84 22.01 6.40
N SER A 803 27.81 21.17 5.37
CA SER A 803 26.58 20.74 4.73
C SER A 803 26.41 19.23 4.79
N THR A 804 25.17 18.76 4.83
CA THR A 804 24.88 17.32 4.79
C THR A 804 23.66 17.03 3.93
N MET A 805 23.67 15.90 3.25
CA MET A 805 22.55 15.39 2.46
C MET A 805 21.98 14.14 3.13
N PHE A 806 20.65 14.01 3.20
CA PHE A 806 20.01 12.72 3.42
C PHE A 806 19.84 12.00 2.08
N MET A 807 20.36 10.79 1.99
CA MET A 807 20.24 9.90 0.84
C MET A 807 19.21 8.83 1.18
N LEU A 808 18.05 8.87 0.52
CA LEU A 808 16.94 7.94 0.76
C LEU A 808 17.09 6.73 -0.15
N LEU A 809 17.92 5.77 0.26
CA LEU A 809 18.23 4.56 -0.49
C LEU A 809 17.24 3.44 -0.17
N GLN A 810 17.18 2.40 -1.02
CA GLN A 810 16.27 1.26 -0.80
C GLN A 810 16.57 0.49 0.50
N ASP A 811 17.84 0.49 0.92
CA ASP A 811 18.35 -0.13 2.14
C ASP A 811 18.28 0.79 3.38
N GLY A 812 17.69 1.99 3.25
CA GLY A 812 17.49 2.92 4.37
C GLY A 812 18.00 4.35 4.11
N VAL A 813 17.88 5.20 5.12
CA VAL A 813 18.32 6.60 5.04
C VAL A 813 19.77 6.76 5.51
N LYS A 814 20.62 7.35 4.66
CA LYS A 814 22.04 7.62 4.97
C LYS A 814 22.37 9.10 4.91
N CYS A 815 23.27 9.59 5.76
CA CYS A 815 23.73 10.98 5.81
C CYS A 815 25.10 11.13 5.15
N PHE A 816 25.26 12.02 4.17
CA PHE A 816 26.53 12.26 3.47
C PHE A 816 27.00 13.70 3.72
N GLY A 817 28.22 13.91 4.21
CA GLY A 817 28.75 15.26 4.50
C GLY A 817 30.28 15.28 4.64
N ASP A 818 30.96 16.41 4.41
CA ASP A 818 30.46 17.69 3.90
C ASP A 818 30.38 17.73 2.37
N CYS A 819 29.19 17.98 1.81
CA CYS A 819 28.94 17.87 0.36
C CYS A 819 29.06 19.19 -0.44
N ALA A 820 29.22 20.35 0.20
CA ALA A 820 29.06 21.65 -0.48
C ALA A 820 30.02 22.78 -0.07
N LEU A 821 30.60 22.78 1.14
CA LEU A 821 31.28 23.98 1.67
C LEU A 821 32.79 23.84 1.84
N ASN A 822 33.25 22.85 2.60
CA ASN A 822 34.63 22.76 3.06
C ASN A 822 35.50 21.99 2.07
N VAL A 823 36.29 22.72 1.28
CA VAL A 823 37.14 22.14 0.21
C VAL A 823 38.12 21.10 0.74
N ASP A 824 38.89 21.45 1.76
CA ASP A 824 39.86 20.56 2.42
C ASP A 824 39.89 20.87 3.93
N PRO A 825 39.01 20.23 4.72
CA PRO A 825 38.92 20.49 6.15
C PRO A 825 40.15 19.95 6.90
N SER A 826 40.60 20.67 7.94
CA SER A 826 41.58 20.16 8.90
C SER A 826 41.01 19.00 9.72
N ALA A 827 41.84 18.27 10.48
CA ALA A 827 41.38 17.19 11.34
C ALA A 827 40.35 17.67 12.38
N GLU A 828 40.55 18.85 12.96
CA GLU A 828 39.65 19.48 13.92
C GLU A 828 38.31 19.87 13.26
N GLN A 829 38.36 20.43 12.05
CA GLN A 829 37.16 20.79 11.30
C GLN A 829 36.38 19.54 10.86
N LEU A 830 37.08 18.48 10.47
CA LEU A 830 36.47 17.20 10.07
C LEU A 830 35.79 16.52 11.26
N ALA A 831 36.39 16.59 12.45
CA ALA A 831 35.78 16.13 13.69
C ALA A 831 34.49 16.89 14.03
N GLU A 832 34.51 18.23 13.90
CA GLU A 832 33.31 19.06 14.07
C GLU A 832 32.20 18.69 13.08
N ILE A 833 32.55 18.45 11.81
CA ILE A 833 31.59 18.01 10.77
C ILE A 833 30.92 16.70 11.19
N ALA A 834 31.69 15.70 11.59
CA ALA A 834 31.17 14.40 12.02
C ALA A 834 30.21 14.51 13.21
N VAL A 835 30.56 15.34 14.21
CA VAL A 835 29.71 15.61 15.37
C VAL A 835 28.42 16.32 14.97
N PHE A 836 28.48 17.30 14.07
CA PHE A 836 27.28 17.97 13.56
C PHE A 836 26.37 17.01 12.80
N GLN A 837 26.93 16.12 11.98
CA GLN A 837 26.17 15.09 11.28
C GLN A 837 25.49 14.13 12.24
N ALA A 838 26.19 13.67 13.28
CA ALA A 838 25.64 12.76 14.29
C ALA A 838 24.48 13.40 15.07
N LYS A 839 24.64 14.64 15.54
CA LYS A 839 23.57 15.38 16.23
C LYS A 839 22.33 15.56 15.37
N MET A 840 22.55 15.88 14.09
CA MET A 840 21.47 16.03 13.13
C MET A 840 20.79 14.68 12.88
N ALA A 841 21.51 13.58 12.67
CA ALA A 841 20.91 12.24 12.57
C ALA A 841 19.99 11.94 13.78
N ILE A 842 20.46 12.20 15.01
CA ILE A 842 19.67 12.02 16.24
C ILE A 842 18.40 12.89 16.22
N GLN A 843 18.49 14.16 15.83
CA GLN A 843 17.33 15.07 15.72
C GLN A 843 16.24 14.51 14.78
N PHE A 844 16.67 13.82 13.73
CA PHE A 844 15.78 13.21 12.75
C PHE A 844 15.33 11.79 13.14
N GLY A 845 15.76 11.27 14.29
CA GLY A 845 15.37 9.95 14.82
C GLY A 845 16.25 8.80 14.30
N ILE A 846 17.39 9.11 13.68
CA ILE A 846 18.34 8.12 13.19
C ILE A 846 19.40 7.91 14.29
N SER A 847 19.64 6.65 14.66
CA SER A 847 20.75 6.26 15.53
C SER A 847 22.08 6.30 14.74
N PRO A 848 22.97 7.28 15.00
CA PRO A 848 24.14 7.50 14.14
C PRO A 848 25.25 6.47 14.35
N ARG A 849 25.60 5.80 13.25
CA ARG A 849 26.82 5.01 13.05
C ARG A 849 27.69 5.74 12.04
N VAL A 850 28.61 6.56 12.56
CA VAL A 850 29.44 7.51 11.82
C VAL A 850 30.72 6.83 11.36
N ALA A 851 30.86 6.71 10.03
CA ALA A 851 32.10 6.30 9.39
C ALA A 851 32.88 7.52 8.90
N MET A 852 34.10 7.70 9.42
CA MET A 852 35.06 8.67 8.93
C MET A 852 35.79 8.06 7.73
N LEU A 853 35.45 8.53 6.53
CA LEU A 853 35.88 7.91 5.28
C LEU A 853 37.32 8.26 4.92
N SER A 854 38.00 7.27 4.36
CA SER A 854 39.34 7.38 3.80
C SER A 854 39.54 6.36 2.68
N TYR A 855 40.67 6.41 1.98
CA TYR A 855 41.05 5.36 1.04
C TYR A 855 41.71 4.15 1.73
N ALA A 856 41.88 4.19 3.06
CA ALA A 856 42.42 3.11 3.88
C ALA A 856 41.44 2.70 4.98
N THR A 857 41.62 1.49 5.53
CA THR A 857 40.80 0.93 6.62
C THR A 857 41.71 0.41 7.73
N GLY A 858 41.47 0.84 8.96
CA GLY A 858 42.28 0.48 10.14
C GLY A 858 43.72 1.01 10.10
N ASP A 859 44.57 0.46 10.96
CA ASP A 859 45.90 1.01 11.27
C ASP A 859 47.04 0.57 10.32
N SER A 860 46.70 -0.20 9.28
CA SER A 860 47.71 -0.88 8.44
C SER A 860 48.42 0.02 7.42
N ASN A 861 47.85 1.19 7.13
CA ASN A 861 48.37 2.15 6.16
C ASN A 861 48.66 3.49 6.85
N SER A 862 49.75 4.15 6.47
CA SER A 862 50.16 5.45 7.02
C SER A 862 50.30 6.49 5.91
N GLY A 863 49.95 7.75 6.18
CA GLY A 863 50.14 8.86 5.25
C GLY A 863 49.33 10.07 5.67
N GLU A 864 49.73 11.26 5.22
CA GLU A 864 49.20 12.55 5.69
C GLU A 864 47.66 12.64 5.67
N LEU A 865 47.02 12.13 4.61
CA LEU A 865 45.56 12.09 4.48
C LEU A 865 44.89 11.05 5.39
N ILE A 866 45.57 9.94 5.70
CA ILE A 866 45.09 8.91 6.63
C ILE A 866 45.23 9.43 8.06
N ASP A 867 46.39 9.98 8.39
CA ASP A 867 46.71 10.56 9.70
C ASP A 867 45.73 11.69 10.05
N LYS A 868 45.32 12.49 9.05
CA LYS A 868 44.25 13.49 9.19
C LYS A 868 42.93 12.87 9.68
N VAL A 869 42.51 11.76 9.08
CA VAL A 869 41.24 11.09 9.42
C VAL A 869 41.33 10.34 10.75
N ILE A 870 42.47 9.72 11.07
CA ILE A 870 42.72 9.11 12.38
C ILE A 870 42.58 10.16 13.48
N LYS A 871 43.32 11.27 13.35
CA LYS A 871 43.27 12.37 14.32
C LYS A 871 41.86 12.97 14.43
N ALA A 872 41.15 13.14 13.31
CA ALA A 872 39.77 13.63 13.32
C ALA A 872 38.82 12.67 14.06
N THR A 873 39.02 11.36 13.92
CA THR A 873 38.20 10.32 14.58
C THR A 873 38.38 10.38 16.10
N GLU A 874 39.63 10.51 16.58
CA GLU A 874 39.94 10.67 18.01
C GLU A 874 39.26 11.91 18.59
N ILE A 875 39.43 13.07 17.93
CA ILE A 875 38.83 14.33 18.37
C ILE A 875 37.30 14.25 18.37
N ALA A 876 36.68 13.63 17.36
CA ALA A 876 35.23 13.49 17.27
C ALA A 876 34.66 12.65 18.42
N ARG A 877 35.36 11.57 18.82
CA ARG A 877 34.99 10.74 19.98
C ARG A 877 35.07 11.54 21.29
N GLU A 878 36.15 12.28 21.50
CA GLU A 878 36.31 13.15 22.69
C GLU A 878 35.20 14.22 22.75
N MET A 879 34.84 14.81 21.61
CA MET A 879 33.75 15.79 21.52
C MET A 879 32.39 15.17 21.85
N ALA A 880 32.08 14.01 21.28
CA ALA A 880 30.82 13.30 21.52
C ALA A 880 30.67 12.85 22.98
N GLU A 881 31.77 12.44 23.62
CA GLU A 881 31.82 12.11 25.04
C GLU A 881 31.57 13.35 25.90
N LYS A 882 32.28 14.45 25.64
CA LYS A 882 32.13 15.71 26.38
C LYS A 882 30.71 16.29 26.30
N GLU A 883 30.02 16.10 25.19
CA GLU A 883 28.67 16.59 24.95
C GLU A 883 27.57 15.59 25.37
N GLY A 884 27.93 14.42 25.89
CA GLY A 884 26.98 13.49 26.52
C GLY A 884 26.06 12.74 25.55
N PHE A 885 26.50 12.50 24.31
CA PHE A 885 25.75 11.68 23.35
C PHE A 885 26.56 10.53 22.74
N MET A 886 27.72 10.20 23.31
CA MET A 886 28.54 9.04 22.90
C MET A 886 27.80 7.70 23.04
N GLU A 887 26.99 7.51 24.09
CA GLU A 887 26.15 6.29 24.23
C GLU A 887 25.10 6.17 23.11
N ARG A 888 24.78 7.30 22.45
CA ARG A 888 23.83 7.40 21.34
C ARG A 888 24.53 7.56 19.98
N SER A 889 25.86 7.50 19.91
CA SER A 889 26.58 7.68 18.65
C SER A 889 27.86 6.85 18.59
N MET A 890 27.99 6.06 17.54
CA MET A 890 29.18 5.25 17.30
C MET A 890 30.00 5.91 16.20
N ILE A 891 31.26 6.23 16.47
CA ILE A 891 32.15 6.89 15.51
C ILE A 891 33.36 6.00 15.27
N GLU A 892 33.63 5.65 14.01
CA GLU A 892 34.76 4.82 13.62
C GLU A 892 35.45 5.34 12.35
N GLY A 893 36.77 5.18 12.30
CA GLY A 893 37.61 5.68 11.23
C GLY A 893 39.09 5.39 11.45
N PRO A 894 39.90 5.38 10.38
CA PRO A 894 39.54 5.56 8.98
C PRO A 894 38.88 4.30 8.38
N LEU A 895 37.86 4.49 7.56
CA LEU A 895 37.15 3.42 6.85
C LEU A 895 37.10 3.67 5.35
N GLN A 896 37.31 2.63 4.55
CA GLN A 896 36.96 2.67 3.12
C GLN A 896 35.44 2.58 2.98
N PHE A 897 34.91 3.10 1.86
CA PHE A 897 33.47 3.11 1.62
C PHE A 897 32.86 1.70 1.66
N ASP A 898 33.51 0.72 1.04
CA ASP A 898 33.08 -0.69 1.06
C ASP A 898 33.04 -1.25 2.49
N ALA A 899 34.08 -1.01 3.29
CA ALA A 899 34.15 -1.42 4.68
C ALA A 899 33.13 -0.71 5.58
N ALA A 900 32.67 0.49 5.19
CA ALA A 900 31.67 1.25 5.95
C ALA A 900 30.25 0.72 5.73
N VAL A 901 29.91 0.26 4.52
CA VAL A 901 28.52 -0.04 4.13
C VAL A 901 28.23 -1.51 3.80
N ASP A 902 29.23 -2.36 3.56
CA ASP A 902 29.06 -3.77 3.22
C ASP A 902 29.47 -4.68 4.41
N PRO A 903 28.51 -5.40 5.04
CA PRO A 903 28.80 -6.32 6.15
C PRO A 903 29.80 -7.43 5.79
N ALA A 904 29.79 -7.94 4.57
CA ALA A 904 30.69 -9.01 4.14
C ALA A 904 32.14 -8.51 4.04
N VAL A 905 32.33 -7.29 3.54
CA VAL A 905 33.65 -6.65 3.49
C VAL A 905 34.13 -6.27 4.88
N ALA A 906 33.23 -5.74 5.73
CA ALA A 906 33.52 -5.39 7.12
C ALA A 906 33.97 -6.60 7.94
N ALA A 907 33.32 -7.76 7.77
CA ALA A 907 33.70 -9.00 8.45
C ALA A 907 35.15 -9.45 8.17
N VAL A 908 35.68 -9.09 7.00
CA VAL A 908 37.06 -9.38 6.60
C VAL A 908 38.02 -8.30 7.09
N LYS A 909 37.68 -7.01 6.93
CA LYS A 909 38.60 -5.89 7.20
C LYS A 909 38.61 -5.42 8.66
N LEU A 910 37.48 -5.48 9.36
CA LEU A 910 37.27 -4.95 10.72
C LEU A 910 36.23 -5.80 11.48
N LYS A 911 36.62 -7.03 11.81
CA LYS A 911 35.73 -8.02 12.44
C LYS A 911 35.22 -7.55 13.80
N GLY A 912 33.90 -7.57 13.98
CA GLY A 912 33.24 -7.24 15.25
C GLY A 912 33.16 -5.74 15.57
N ASN A 913 33.49 -4.87 14.61
CA ASN A 913 33.31 -3.43 14.79
C ASN A 913 31.83 -3.05 14.61
N PRO A 914 31.23 -2.26 15.53
CA PRO A 914 29.79 -1.97 15.49
C PRO A 914 29.38 -0.93 14.43
N VAL A 915 30.33 -0.21 13.82
CA VAL A 915 30.09 0.76 12.74
C VAL A 915 30.37 0.16 11.36
N ALA A 916 31.42 -0.64 11.23
CA ALA A 916 31.83 -1.19 9.93
C ALA A 916 30.72 -2.09 9.32
N GLY A 917 30.45 -1.89 8.04
CA GLY A 917 29.40 -2.59 7.29
C GLY A 917 27.98 -2.13 7.60
N ARG A 918 27.80 -1.24 8.58
CA ARG A 918 26.48 -0.79 9.07
C ARG A 918 26.39 0.74 9.15
N ALA A 919 27.32 1.48 8.57
CA ALA A 919 27.37 2.93 8.71
C ALA A 919 26.22 3.63 7.98
N ASN A 920 25.49 4.49 8.69
CA ASN A 920 24.41 5.31 8.16
C ASN A 920 24.76 6.82 8.17
N VAL A 921 25.90 7.22 8.76
CA VAL A 921 26.45 8.57 8.64
C VAL A 921 27.85 8.46 8.04
N LEU A 922 28.05 9.06 6.87
CA LEU A 922 29.28 9.00 6.09
C LEU A 922 29.93 10.38 6.05
N CYS A 923 31.04 10.51 6.78
CA CYS A 923 31.83 11.72 6.87
C CYS A 923 33.01 11.65 5.89
N TYR A 924 32.95 12.41 4.81
CA TYR A 924 33.95 12.43 3.74
C TYR A 924 35.16 13.31 4.11
N PRO A 925 36.38 12.95 3.67
CA PRO A 925 37.60 13.64 4.06
C PRO A 925 37.82 15.00 3.38
N ASP A 926 37.12 15.28 2.27
CA ASP A 926 37.21 16.50 1.48
C ASP A 926 35.96 16.69 0.58
N LEU A 927 35.78 17.90 0.03
CA LEU A 927 34.63 18.24 -0.80
C LEU A 927 34.59 17.49 -2.13
N THR A 928 35.75 17.15 -2.71
CA THR A 928 35.82 16.52 -4.03
C THR A 928 35.26 15.11 -3.94
N SER A 929 35.72 14.34 -2.95
CA SER A 929 35.23 12.99 -2.67
C SER A 929 33.75 12.99 -2.25
N ALA A 930 33.34 13.94 -1.41
CA ALA A 930 31.95 14.07 -0.99
C ALA A 930 31.00 14.39 -2.16
N ASN A 931 31.31 15.44 -2.94
CA ASN A 931 30.44 15.92 -4.01
C ASN A 931 30.31 14.89 -5.14
N ALA A 932 31.43 14.23 -5.50
CA ALA A 932 31.42 13.14 -6.47
C ALA A 932 30.68 11.92 -5.92
N GLY A 933 30.88 11.58 -4.63
CA GLY A 933 30.26 10.44 -3.96
C GLY A 933 28.75 10.52 -3.93
N TYR A 934 28.17 11.58 -3.36
CA TYR A 934 26.71 11.66 -3.24
C TYR A 934 26.02 11.75 -4.61
N LYS A 935 26.59 12.47 -5.58
CA LYS A 935 26.03 12.55 -6.95
C LYS A 935 26.16 11.24 -7.70
N GLY A 936 27.29 10.54 -7.53
CA GLY A 936 27.50 9.21 -8.12
C GLY A 936 26.45 8.22 -7.62
N VAL A 937 26.25 8.19 -6.29
CA VAL A 937 25.20 7.36 -5.66
C VAL A 937 23.82 7.78 -6.15
N GLN A 938 23.47 9.07 -6.09
CA GLN A 938 22.17 9.59 -6.55
C GLN A 938 21.86 9.19 -7.99
N GLN A 939 22.84 9.31 -8.90
CA GLN A 939 22.63 9.01 -10.32
C GLN A 939 22.53 7.52 -10.61
N ALA A 940 23.27 6.68 -9.86
CA ALA A 940 23.27 5.23 -10.01
C ALA A 940 22.00 4.59 -9.42
N SER A 941 21.59 5.01 -8.22
CA SER A 941 20.44 4.45 -7.51
C SER A 941 19.11 5.13 -7.83
N LYS A 942 19.15 6.32 -8.44
CA LYS A 942 17.98 7.21 -8.62
C LYS A 942 17.29 7.56 -7.29
N CYS A 943 18.00 7.47 -6.17
CA CYS A 943 17.46 7.81 -4.87
C CYS A 943 17.15 9.31 -4.75
N LEU A 944 16.17 9.65 -3.90
CA LEU A 944 15.95 11.03 -3.51
C LEU A 944 17.09 11.48 -2.59
N ALA A 945 17.70 12.62 -2.91
CA ALA A 945 18.72 13.25 -2.09
C ALA A 945 18.16 14.56 -1.54
N VAL A 946 18.05 14.66 -0.22
CA VAL A 946 17.44 15.82 0.46
C VAL A 946 18.54 16.68 1.09
N GLY A 947 18.67 17.92 0.64
CA GLY A 947 19.68 18.90 1.08
C GLY A 947 20.21 19.75 -0.08
N PRO A 948 21.30 20.52 0.11
CA PRO A 948 22.22 20.50 1.25
C PRO A 948 21.68 21.19 2.51
N ILE A 949 21.82 20.50 3.65
CA ILE A 949 21.40 20.97 4.97
C ILE A 949 22.62 21.58 5.66
N LEU A 950 22.58 22.87 5.97
CA LEU A 950 23.67 23.56 6.65
C LEU A 950 23.61 23.32 8.16
N LEU A 951 24.79 23.06 8.72
CA LEU A 951 25.01 22.78 10.13
C LEU A 951 26.05 23.75 10.69
N GLY A 952 25.91 24.13 11.97
CA GLY A 952 26.86 25.01 12.67
C GLY A 952 26.47 26.50 12.74
N LEU A 953 25.32 26.90 12.18
CA LEU A 953 24.77 28.26 12.32
C LEU A 953 23.90 28.41 13.57
N ARG A 954 23.78 29.63 14.12
CA ARG A 954 22.88 29.92 15.28
C ARG A 954 21.40 29.77 14.96
N LYS A 955 21.02 30.01 13.72
CA LYS A 955 19.65 29.84 13.22
C LYS A 955 19.72 29.11 11.86
N PRO A 956 18.69 28.30 11.53
CA PRO A 956 18.74 27.42 10.37
C PRO A 956 18.54 28.20 9.07
N VAL A 957 19.60 28.22 8.26
CA VAL A 957 19.58 28.75 6.89
C VAL A 957 20.04 27.62 6.00
N ASN A 958 19.24 27.26 4.99
CA ASN A 958 19.60 26.20 4.05
C ASN A 958 19.67 26.73 2.61
N ASP A 959 20.55 26.11 1.84
CA ASP A 959 20.80 26.44 0.46
C ASP A 959 20.20 25.38 -0.46
N LEU A 960 19.71 25.81 -1.61
CA LEU A 960 19.19 24.96 -2.67
C LEU A 960 20.16 24.96 -3.85
N SER A 961 20.20 23.85 -4.57
CA SER A 961 20.81 23.83 -5.90
C SER A 961 19.96 24.67 -6.87
N ARG A 962 20.59 25.36 -7.83
CA ARG A 962 19.85 26.08 -8.88
C ARG A 962 18.94 25.17 -9.72
N GLY A 963 19.30 23.88 -9.80
CA GLY A 963 18.50 22.84 -10.44
C GLY A 963 17.46 22.19 -9.53
N ALA A 964 17.20 22.74 -8.34
CA ALA A 964 16.23 22.18 -7.39
C ALA A 964 14.83 22.11 -7.99
N THR A 965 14.18 20.98 -7.74
CA THR A 965 12.77 20.74 -8.05
C THR A 965 11.88 21.32 -6.96
N VAL A 966 10.57 21.42 -7.22
CA VAL A 966 9.58 21.84 -6.21
C VAL A 966 9.64 20.93 -4.97
N GLY A 967 9.81 19.62 -5.17
CA GLY A 967 9.97 18.67 -4.08
C GLY A 967 11.20 18.94 -3.21
N ASP A 968 12.32 19.33 -3.81
CA ASP A 968 13.55 19.68 -3.07
C ASP A 968 13.33 20.92 -2.18
N ILE A 969 12.59 21.92 -2.68
CA ILE A 969 12.24 23.13 -1.91
C ILE A 969 11.34 22.76 -0.73
N VAL A 970 10.31 21.94 -0.96
CA VAL A 970 9.38 21.47 0.09
C VAL A 970 10.14 20.70 1.17
N ASN A 971 10.95 19.71 0.79
CA ASN A 971 11.69 18.90 1.75
C ASN A 971 12.72 19.71 2.54
N THR A 972 13.43 20.64 1.88
CA THR A 972 14.40 21.52 2.55
C THR A 972 13.70 22.48 3.53
N ALA A 973 12.54 23.03 3.18
CA ALA A 973 11.74 23.88 4.08
C ALA A 973 11.23 23.11 5.30
N VAL A 974 10.76 21.86 5.12
CA VAL A 974 10.37 20.96 6.23
C VAL A 974 11.54 20.70 7.17
N ILE A 975 12.72 20.38 6.63
CA ILE A 975 13.93 20.16 7.43
C ILE A 975 14.32 21.44 8.18
N THR A 976 14.25 22.59 7.52
CA THR A 976 14.54 23.90 8.14
C THR A 976 13.56 24.19 9.28
N CYS A 977 12.28 23.81 9.13
CA CYS A 977 11.27 23.89 10.20
C CYS A 977 11.64 23.02 11.41
N ILE A 978 12.11 21.79 11.18
CA ILE A 978 12.57 20.90 12.26
C ILE A 978 13.82 21.45 12.93
N GLN A 979 14.80 21.95 12.16
CA GLN A 979 16.01 22.58 12.72
C GLN A 979 15.66 23.81 13.57
N ALA A 980 14.66 24.60 13.16
CA ALA A 980 14.14 25.75 13.89
C ALA A 980 13.33 25.37 15.15
N GLY A 981 12.81 24.14 15.19
CA GLY A 981 12.18 23.52 16.36
C GLY A 981 13.02 23.62 17.62
N GLY A 982 14.35 23.46 17.47
CA GLY A 982 15.21 23.08 18.58
C GLY A 982 14.80 21.72 19.14
N ILE A 983 15.61 21.17 20.04
CA ILE A 983 15.19 20.07 20.91
C ILE A 983 14.78 20.69 22.25
#